data_AF-A0A424HSY5-F1
#
_entry.id   AF-A0A424HSY5-F1
#
_cell.length_a   1.000
_cell.length_b   1.000
_cell.length_c   1.000
_cell.angle_alpha   90.00
_cell.angle_beta   90.00
_cell.angle_gamma   90.00
#
_symmetry.space_group_name_H-M   'P 1'
#
loop_
_entity.id
_entity.type
_entity.pdbx_description
1 polymer ?
#
loop_
_entity_poly.entity_id
_entity_poly.type
_entity_poly.pdbx_seq_one_letter_code
_entity_poly.pdbx_strand_id
1 'polypeptide(L)'
;MKVIELSNGLAPRLLGKYLNDIGWTVATYELNEKRTHYSSEDWNIITMKLGETKNTIPNRRVLEKEMSSVNVIIHDSKNFRDYIPASVLQRVINVYISSYASEDSYHSCFCEEEAAVMAASGVFSDMGLNRTLLGIRASFSHLPLASVYGSIFALCALLSEVVQGKTTSYIEVPLASALTEALVHNSIVFPVDDLYLSRRKQCIQKGAYPIDESSLDALFDPFFTFYTCRDGRKIYLVCPAHKKHQMNAIETLGVKDEVLTKVKVVDTYQTDSGTGIGSGNLDEVQSLQVRHILKDAFKKKDAETWEALLGNACVPAIMVRSTCEWLRHPHAKDSGLIKNGVPSGIFWSHELRRCMKTNPVSLSNVKVIDMTNVIAGPTISTMLARFGCEIIKVDPPSPLYAPDVTVIYGIPANIGKKSVLLDVKTEQGKHALECLIKTADVLVINTTTSGLERMGISYDALGKINPKLIITRFDAWGGPDEGGEFSEFLGYDDNIQASTGIMVRYGGSHDTCEEHAHVGTIDTIAGVCGAASTLYAILKRQQEGMVCEARTSLAAVSQYIQYPFIVAGEPPCVGGKGKHCMGMTPYYCVYRAKDCHLMLTGIANPTIVGNTYDDIKEFMRNKTFKEIEILLSSTLLSVTRLRDTSELRRMFTVKKQTLSLSSTYEYVECDNHPMGRTIMVSPVAMRLSIKDLSPIAPKYGQHTLHILKSIHMLHTHTWGKDSYGKAYIPQVPKCDFCNGKNKYLSVIDCCHKLCNECIMVTLKGLCPVCSETSEMLQNLQTRLWRNSYSKWRKGSWYGSITRTCGVSSHKLSRSVSCPNRLDVVCQTMSHLRY
;
A
#
# COMPACT_ATOMS: atom_id res chain seq x y z
N MET A 1 -0.77 3.38 30.99
CA MET A 1 -1.94 2.48 30.88
C MET A 1 -1.54 1.11 31.41
N LYS A 2 -2.47 0.37 32.03
CA LYS A 2 -2.28 -1.04 32.41
C LYS A 2 -2.98 -1.96 31.43
N VAL A 3 -2.27 -2.96 30.95
CA VAL A 3 -2.71 -3.92 29.92
C VAL A 3 -2.61 -5.33 30.46
N ILE A 4 -3.61 -6.15 30.18
CA ILE A 4 -3.54 -7.60 30.34
C ILE A 4 -3.54 -8.24 28.95
N GLU A 5 -2.58 -9.12 28.70
CA GLU A 5 -2.52 -9.98 27.53
C GLU A 5 -2.87 -11.42 27.94
N LEU A 6 -3.91 -11.99 27.32
CA LEU A 6 -4.42 -13.34 27.57
C LEU A 6 -4.42 -14.10 26.25
N SER A 7 -3.29 -14.73 25.90
CA SER A 7 -3.10 -15.32 24.57
C SER A 7 -1.96 -16.33 24.50
N ASN A 8 -2.10 -17.29 23.58
CA ASN A 8 -1.02 -18.18 23.14
C ASN A 8 -0.48 -17.82 21.75
N GLY A 9 -1.21 -17.01 20.97
CA GLY A 9 -0.85 -16.59 19.62
C GLY A 9 0.28 -15.56 19.55
N LEU A 10 0.94 -15.51 18.38
CA LEU A 10 2.05 -14.60 18.12
C LEU A 10 1.58 -13.13 18.03
N ALA A 11 0.44 -12.86 17.39
CA ALA A 11 -0.03 -11.49 17.15
C ALA A 11 -0.34 -10.71 18.44
N PRO A 12 -1.07 -11.26 19.44
CA PRO A 12 -1.25 -10.60 20.73
C PRO A 12 0.07 -10.34 21.47
N ARG A 13 1.00 -11.30 21.45
CA ARG A 13 2.33 -11.16 22.07
C ARG A 13 3.16 -10.04 21.45
N LEU A 14 3.09 -9.89 20.13
CA LEU A 14 3.73 -8.77 19.44
C LEU A 14 3.09 -7.44 19.86
N LEU A 15 1.75 -7.37 19.96
CA LEU A 15 1.05 -6.18 20.43
C LEU A 15 1.45 -5.81 21.88
N GLY A 16 1.46 -6.79 22.80
CA GLY A 16 1.90 -6.56 24.17
C GLY A 16 3.34 -6.05 24.25
N LYS A 17 4.25 -6.63 23.46
CA LYS A 17 5.62 -6.12 23.34
C LYS A 17 5.64 -4.64 22.91
N TYR A 18 4.89 -4.26 21.88
CA TYR A 18 4.86 -2.87 21.42
C TYR A 18 4.36 -1.91 22.49
N LEU A 19 3.29 -2.29 23.19
CA LEU A 19 2.74 -1.47 24.26
C LEU A 19 3.76 -1.30 25.39
N ASN A 20 4.52 -2.34 25.72
CA ASN A 20 5.62 -2.24 26.67
C ASN A 20 6.75 -1.33 26.16
N ASP A 21 7.14 -1.44 24.89
CA ASP A 21 8.19 -0.61 24.27
C ASP A 21 7.86 0.90 24.33
N ILE A 22 6.57 1.27 24.30
CA ILE A 22 6.09 2.66 24.42
C ILE A 22 5.74 3.08 25.86
N GLY A 23 6.12 2.27 26.85
CA GLY A 23 6.03 2.57 28.28
C GLY A 23 4.72 2.19 28.97
N TRP A 24 3.87 1.35 28.35
CA TRP A 24 2.67 0.83 29.03
C TRP A 24 3.01 -0.40 29.86
N THR A 25 2.34 -0.57 31.00
CA THR A 25 2.55 -1.73 31.85
C THR A 25 1.74 -2.90 31.31
N VAL A 26 2.41 -3.95 30.84
CA VAL A 26 1.78 -5.15 30.28
C VAL A 26 2.01 -6.33 31.20
N ALA A 27 0.94 -7.04 31.55
CA ALA A 27 0.98 -8.31 32.26
C ALA A 27 0.44 -9.42 31.34
N THR A 28 1.22 -10.49 31.16
CA THR A 28 0.91 -11.57 30.23
C THR A 28 0.51 -12.85 30.97
N TYR A 29 -0.55 -13.50 30.50
CA TYR A 29 -1.09 -14.74 31.03
C TYR A 29 -1.42 -15.68 29.87
N GLU A 30 -1.18 -16.98 30.06
CA GLU A 30 -1.51 -18.00 29.05
C GLU A 30 -2.93 -18.53 29.27
N LEU A 31 -3.73 -18.58 28.19
CA LEU A 31 -5.06 -19.19 28.22
C LEU A 31 -4.91 -20.72 28.15
N ASN A 32 -5.19 -21.41 29.26
CA ASN A 32 -5.26 -22.87 29.30
C ASN A 32 -6.63 -23.33 28.83
N GLU A 33 -6.80 -23.52 27.52
CA GLU A 33 -8.06 -24.01 26.93
C GLU A 33 -8.29 -25.53 27.14
N LYS A 34 -7.34 -26.28 27.71
CA LYS A 34 -7.45 -27.74 27.89
C LYS A 34 -7.75 -28.18 29.33
N ARG A 35 -9.03 -28.43 29.62
CA ARG A 35 -9.43 -29.73 30.19
C ARG A 35 -9.66 -30.68 29.02
N THR A 36 -8.62 -31.42 28.62
CA THR A 36 -8.68 -32.81 28.11
C THR A 36 -7.28 -33.26 27.67
N HIS A 37 -6.70 -34.11 28.53
CA HIS A 37 -5.75 -35.19 28.27
C HIS A 37 -4.37 -34.96 27.61
N TYR A 38 -3.39 -35.12 28.51
CA TYR A 38 -2.05 -35.72 28.44
C TYR A 38 -0.79 -34.85 28.39
N SER A 39 0.19 -35.47 29.06
CA SER A 39 1.43 -35.09 29.73
C SER A 39 2.63 -34.75 28.83
N SER A 40 3.41 -33.80 29.35
CA SER A 40 4.88 -33.71 29.39
C SER A 40 5.69 -34.77 28.62
N GLU A 41 6.24 -34.38 27.47
CA GLU A 41 7.68 -34.10 27.25
C GLU A 41 7.90 -33.95 25.73
N ASP A 42 8.74 -32.98 25.36
CA ASP A 42 9.18 -32.61 23.99
C ASP A 42 8.19 -31.90 23.04
N TRP A 43 8.10 -30.57 23.24
CA TRP A 43 7.84 -29.62 22.15
C TRP A 43 8.95 -28.57 22.11
N ASN A 44 9.98 -28.79 21.29
CA ASN A 44 10.88 -27.71 20.87
C ASN A 44 10.24 -26.97 19.68
N ILE A 45 9.24 -26.14 19.99
CA ILE A 45 9.01 -24.88 19.27
C ILE A 45 9.55 -23.83 20.22
N ILE A 46 10.68 -23.20 19.83
CA ILE A 46 11.38 -22.21 20.63
C ILE A 46 10.40 -21.13 21.06
N THR A 47 10.09 -21.14 22.35
CA THR A 47 9.34 -20.12 23.05
C THR A 47 10.19 -18.85 23.03
N MET A 48 9.73 -17.80 22.36
CA MET A 48 10.35 -16.50 22.56
C MET A 48 10.00 -16.00 23.97
N LYS A 49 10.99 -15.92 24.86
CA LYS A 49 10.88 -15.18 26.12
C LYS A 49 10.87 -13.68 25.83
N LEU A 50 9.69 -13.13 25.62
CA LEU A 50 9.44 -11.71 25.81
C LEU A 50 9.21 -11.46 27.32
N GLY A 51 10.29 -11.08 28.02
CA GLY A 51 10.27 -10.47 29.37
C GLY A 51 9.48 -11.19 30.47
N GLU A 52 9.91 -12.39 30.89
CA GLU A 52 9.23 -13.25 31.88
C GLU A 52 8.62 -12.53 33.11
N THR A 53 7.34 -12.81 33.37
CA THR A 53 6.91 -13.67 34.49
C THR A 53 5.70 -14.49 34.07
N LYS A 54 5.81 -15.83 34.07
CA LYS A 54 4.70 -16.74 33.80
C LYS A 54 3.80 -16.83 35.03
N ASN A 55 2.56 -16.35 34.91
CA ASN A 55 1.49 -16.65 35.86
C ASN A 55 0.45 -17.53 35.15
N THR A 56 0.23 -18.75 35.64
CA THR A 56 -0.99 -19.51 35.32
C THR A 56 -2.21 -18.68 35.71
N ILE A 57 -3.28 -18.70 34.90
CA ILE A 57 -4.56 -17.99 35.17
C ILE A 57 -4.88 -18.09 36.67
N PRO A 58 -4.79 -17.00 37.44
CA PRO A 58 -5.00 -17.09 38.87
C PRO A 58 -6.50 -17.33 39.13
N ASN A 59 -6.84 -17.99 40.23
CA ASN A 59 -8.24 -18.33 40.56
C ASN A 59 -9.14 -17.07 40.41
N ARG A 60 -10.37 -17.23 39.91
CA ARG A 60 -11.31 -16.16 39.50
C ARG A 60 -11.34 -14.91 40.41
N ARG A 61 -11.25 -15.09 41.74
CA ARG A 61 -11.20 -13.99 42.73
C ARG A 61 -9.94 -13.11 42.65
N VAL A 62 -8.80 -13.66 42.26
CA VAL A 62 -7.53 -12.94 42.08
C VAL A 62 -7.57 -12.12 40.79
N LEU A 63 -8.06 -12.72 39.69
CA LEU A 63 -8.35 -12.00 38.44
C LEU A 63 -9.30 -10.83 38.68
N GLU A 64 -10.41 -11.03 39.37
CA GLU A 64 -11.36 -9.95 39.68
C GLU A 64 -10.71 -8.77 40.44
N LYS A 65 -9.76 -9.05 41.33
CA LYS A 65 -9.03 -8.02 42.08
C LYS A 65 -8.00 -7.29 41.21
N GLU A 66 -7.21 -8.02 40.42
CA GLU A 66 -6.21 -7.45 39.50
C GLU A 66 -6.85 -6.63 38.37
N MET A 67 -7.97 -7.11 37.83
CA MET A 67 -8.69 -6.51 36.69
C MET A 67 -9.40 -5.19 37.01
N SER A 68 -9.60 -4.86 38.29
CA SER A 68 -10.25 -3.62 38.72
C SER A 68 -9.51 -2.33 38.30
N SER A 69 -8.22 -2.43 37.96
CA SER A 69 -7.37 -1.30 37.56
C SER A 69 -6.86 -1.35 36.11
N VAL A 70 -7.33 -2.33 35.33
CA VAL A 70 -6.89 -2.58 33.95
C VAL A 70 -7.60 -1.64 32.99
N ASN A 71 -6.88 -1.14 32.00
CA ASN A 71 -7.44 -0.28 30.96
C ASN A 71 -7.71 -1.04 29.65
N VAL A 72 -6.86 -2.04 29.35
CA VAL A 72 -6.89 -2.75 28.07
C VAL A 72 -6.74 -4.25 28.31
N ILE A 73 -7.50 -5.05 27.58
CA ILE A 73 -7.31 -6.50 27.51
C ILE A 73 -7.06 -6.90 26.06
N ILE A 74 -6.05 -7.72 25.83
CA ILE A 74 -5.72 -8.29 24.52
C ILE A 74 -5.93 -9.80 24.59
N HIS A 75 -6.63 -10.38 23.61
CA HIS A 75 -6.83 -11.82 23.52
C HIS A 75 -7.06 -12.29 22.08
N ASP A 76 -6.93 -13.59 21.87
CA ASP A 76 -7.20 -14.32 20.62
C ASP A 76 -8.29 -15.40 20.77
N SER A 77 -8.80 -15.62 21.98
CA SER A 77 -9.85 -16.63 22.22
C SER A 77 -11.26 -16.12 21.92
N LYS A 78 -12.03 -16.90 21.14
CA LYS A 78 -13.47 -16.68 20.88
C LYS A 78 -14.32 -16.76 22.15
N ASN A 79 -13.94 -17.63 23.09
CA ASN A 79 -14.66 -17.89 24.33
C ASN A 79 -14.24 -16.95 25.46
N PHE A 80 -13.46 -15.90 25.16
CA PHE A 80 -12.93 -14.97 26.14
C PHE A 80 -13.98 -14.39 27.11
N ARG A 81 -15.20 -14.13 26.61
CA ARG A 81 -16.31 -13.61 27.42
C ARG A 81 -16.78 -14.57 28.52
N ASP A 82 -16.51 -15.86 28.40
CA ASP A 82 -16.86 -16.87 29.41
C ASP A 82 -15.92 -16.82 30.63
N TYR A 83 -14.72 -16.26 30.45
CA TYR A 83 -13.70 -16.19 31.50
C TYR A 83 -13.73 -14.87 32.30
N ILE A 84 -14.30 -13.80 31.74
CA ILE A 84 -14.23 -12.45 32.33
C ILE A 84 -15.63 -11.93 32.76
N PRO A 85 -15.79 -11.37 33.97
CA PRO A 85 -17.06 -10.79 34.40
C PRO A 85 -17.53 -9.63 33.50
N ALA A 86 -18.82 -9.60 33.18
CA ALA A 86 -19.42 -8.53 32.37
C ALA A 86 -19.19 -7.13 32.94
N SER A 87 -19.08 -7.00 34.27
CA SER A 87 -18.79 -5.72 34.95
C SER A 87 -17.40 -5.16 34.63
N VAL A 88 -16.42 -6.02 34.35
CA VAL A 88 -15.07 -5.61 33.91
C VAL A 88 -15.11 -5.18 32.44
N LEU A 89 -15.78 -5.96 31.59
CA LEU A 89 -15.91 -5.67 30.15
C LEU A 89 -16.57 -4.32 29.86
N GLN A 90 -17.36 -3.78 30.79
CA GLN A 90 -18.00 -2.46 30.67
C GLN A 90 -17.06 -1.28 30.92
N ARG A 91 -15.81 -1.50 31.35
CA ARG A 91 -14.86 -0.43 31.75
C ARG A 91 -13.45 -0.60 31.16
N VAL A 92 -13.30 -1.44 30.15
CA VAL A 92 -12.01 -1.75 29.51
C VAL A 92 -12.12 -1.67 27.99
N ILE A 93 -11.02 -1.33 27.33
CA ILE A 93 -10.88 -1.52 25.90
C ILE A 93 -10.49 -2.98 25.66
N ASN A 94 -11.35 -3.73 24.98
CA ASN A 94 -11.09 -5.11 24.62
C ASN A 94 -10.55 -5.20 23.18
N VAL A 95 -9.38 -5.80 23.01
CA VAL A 95 -8.72 -6.01 21.73
C VAL A 95 -8.68 -7.50 21.44
N TYR A 96 -9.52 -7.91 20.50
CA TYR A 96 -9.64 -9.27 20.04
C TYR A 96 -8.93 -9.44 18.69
N ILE A 97 -7.84 -10.21 18.67
CA ILE A 97 -7.10 -10.52 17.45
C ILE A 97 -7.45 -11.94 17.03
N SER A 98 -8.38 -12.06 16.09
CA SER A 98 -8.91 -13.33 15.58
C SER A 98 -8.20 -13.75 14.30
N SER A 99 -8.20 -15.03 13.94
CA SER A 99 -7.70 -15.44 12.62
C SER A 99 -8.61 -14.98 11.48
N TYR A 100 -9.92 -15.10 11.70
CA TYR A 100 -11.01 -14.75 10.78
C TYR A 100 -12.07 -13.95 11.54
N ALA A 101 -12.90 -13.21 10.81
CA ALA A 101 -13.93 -12.39 11.42
C ALA A 101 -14.93 -13.23 12.24
N SER A 102 -15.30 -12.73 13.41
CA SER A 102 -16.17 -13.43 14.36
C SER A 102 -17.55 -13.76 13.81
N GLU A 103 -18.10 -12.88 12.96
CA GLU A 103 -19.40 -13.04 12.31
C GLU A 103 -19.33 -13.83 10.99
N ASP A 104 -18.14 -14.25 10.56
CA ASP A 104 -17.93 -14.98 9.31
C ASP A 104 -18.16 -16.48 9.50
N SER A 105 -19.40 -16.90 9.21
CA SER A 105 -19.80 -18.31 9.32
C SER A 105 -19.03 -19.23 8.37
N TYR A 106 -18.54 -18.73 7.23
CA TYR A 106 -17.81 -19.55 6.25
C TYR A 106 -16.45 -19.97 6.80
N HIS A 107 -15.74 -19.07 7.47
CA HIS A 107 -14.42 -19.35 8.04
C HIS A 107 -14.46 -19.84 9.50
N SER A 108 -15.64 -19.97 10.10
CA SER A 108 -15.81 -20.32 11.52
C SER A 108 -15.12 -21.62 11.95
N CYS A 109 -15.00 -22.60 11.04
CA CYS A 109 -14.37 -23.90 11.26
C CYS A 109 -12.92 -24.00 10.76
N PHE A 110 -12.32 -22.91 10.25
CA PHE A 110 -10.99 -22.95 9.66
C PHE A 110 -9.92 -23.00 10.75
N CYS A 111 -8.76 -23.58 10.42
CA CYS A 111 -7.61 -23.59 11.30
C CYS A 111 -7.12 -22.16 11.58
N GLU A 112 -6.83 -21.89 12.86
CA GLU A 112 -6.44 -20.56 13.35
C GLU A 112 -4.90 -20.37 13.44
N GLU A 113 -4.13 -21.23 12.77
CA GLU A 113 -2.67 -21.16 12.71
C GLU A 113 -2.18 -20.15 11.64
N GLU A 114 -1.03 -19.52 11.89
CA GLU A 114 -0.42 -18.49 11.01
C GLU A 114 -0.36 -18.94 9.53
N ALA A 115 0.24 -20.10 9.26
CA ALA A 115 0.36 -20.59 7.89
C ALA A 115 -0.98 -21.04 7.27
N ALA A 116 -1.96 -21.43 8.08
CA ALA A 116 -3.30 -21.72 7.57
C ALA A 116 -3.97 -20.43 7.08
N VAL A 117 -3.90 -19.35 7.86
CA VAL A 117 -4.38 -18.01 7.47
C VAL A 117 -3.69 -17.53 6.20
N MET A 118 -2.35 -17.66 6.12
CA MET A 118 -1.58 -17.28 4.93
C MET A 118 -1.95 -18.10 3.70
N ALA A 119 -2.18 -19.42 3.85
CA ALA A 119 -2.60 -20.31 2.77
C ALA A 119 -4.00 -19.96 2.25
N ALA A 120 -4.94 -19.69 3.16
CA ALA A 120 -6.30 -19.27 2.81
C ALA A 120 -6.34 -17.87 2.17
N SER A 121 -5.35 -17.02 2.46
CA SER A 121 -5.26 -15.63 1.96
C SER A 121 -4.46 -15.47 0.67
N GLY A 122 -3.97 -16.56 0.06
CA GLY A 122 -3.24 -16.52 -1.22
C GLY A 122 -1.74 -16.24 -1.13
N VAL A 123 -1.17 -16.12 0.07
CA VAL A 123 0.24 -15.73 0.25
C VAL A 123 1.21 -16.78 -0.30
N PHE A 124 0.90 -18.07 -0.19
CA PHE A 124 1.77 -19.11 -0.73
C PHE A 124 1.62 -19.34 -2.25
N SER A 125 0.68 -18.64 -2.88
CA SER A 125 0.37 -18.77 -4.31
C SER A 125 0.80 -17.54 -5.12
N ASP A 126 0.54 -16.33 -4.62
CA ASP A 126 0.54 -15.10 -5.45
C ASP A 126 1.65 -14.10 -5.11
N MET A 127 2.52 -14.38 -4.14
CA MET A 127 3.43 -13.36 -3.61
C MET A 127 4.54 -12.92 -4.56
N GLY A 128 4.71 -13.48 -5.77
CA GLY A 128 5.76 -13.00 -6.67
C GLY A 128 5.49 -13.31 -8.14
N LEU A 129 5.72 -12.32 -9.01
CA LEU A 129 5.54 -12.48 -10.46
C LEU A 129 6.44 -13.56 -11.05
N ASN A 130 7.68 -13.69 -10.54
CA ASN A 130 8.65 -14.64 -11.11
C ASN A 130 8.20 -16.08 -10.85
N ARG A 131 7.58 -16.36 -9.70
CA ARG A 131 7.06 -17.71 -9.38
C ARG A 131 5.95 -18.13 -10.34
N THR A 132 5.01 -17.22 -10.60
CA THR A 132 3.96 -17.43 -11.61
C THR A 132 4.57 -17.71 -12.98
N LEU A 133 5.56 -16.91 -13.38
CA LEU A 133 6.28 -17.10 -14.64
C LEU A 133 7.04 -18.43 -14.70
N LEU A 134 7.58 -18.92 -13.59
CA LEU A 134 8.24 -20.23 -13.51
C LEU A 134 7.27 -21.41 -13.35
N GLY A 135 5.96 -21.16 -13.26
CA GLY A 135 4.96 -22.19 -13.00
C GLY A 135 5.00 -22.77 -11.58
N ILE A 136 5.65 -22.09 -10.63
CA ILE A 136 5.69 -22.47 -9.21
C ILE A 136 4.35 -22.08 -8.59
N ARG A 137 3.50 -23.09 -8.33
CA ARG A 137 2.12 -22.89 -7.84
C ARG A 137 1.97 -22.85 -6.32
N ALA A 138 3.04 -23.17 -5.59
CA ALA A 138 3.05 -23.20 -4.15
C ALA A 138 4.46 -22.94 -3.67
N SER A 139 4.61 -22.01 -2.74
CA SER A 139 5.88 -21.78 -2.08
C SER A 139 5.67 -21.15 -0.71
N PHE A 140 6.21 -21.84 0.29
CA PHE A 140 6.09 -21.45 1.68
C PHE A 140 6.98 -20.25 2.00
N SER A 141 6.43 -19.34 2.79
CA SER A 141 7.15 -18.21 3.36
C SER A 141 7.17 -18.37 4.87
N HIS A 142 8.36 -18.31 5.46
CA HIS A 142 8.50 -18.32 6.92
C HIS A 142 7.98 -17.05 7.57
N LEU A 143 7.96 -15.90 6.86
CA LEU A 143 7.60 -14.61 7.46
C LEU A 143 6.17 -14.65 8.06
N PRO A 144 5.99 -14.29 9.35
CA PRO A 144 4.71 -14.26 10.06
C PRO A 144 3.89 -13.02 9.70
N LEU A 145 3.61 -12.84 8.41
CA LEU A 145 2.98 -11.63 7.90
C LEU A 145 1.60 -11.39 8.52
N ALA A 146 0.79 -12.43 8.72
CA ALA A 146 -0.56 -12.27 9.25
C ALA A 146 -0.50 -11.72 10.67
N SER A 147 0.30 -12.35 11.53
CA SER A 147 0.47 -11.92 12.93
C SER A 147 1.09 -10.53 13.07
N VAL A 148 2.17 -10.24 12.33
CA VAL A 148 2.83 -8.93 12.41
C VAL A 148 1.90 -7.83 11.92
N TYR A 149 1.23 -8.03 10.78
CA TYR A 149 0.34 -7.02 10.24
C TYR A 149 -0.88 -6.81 11.15
N GLY A 150 -1.52 -7.90 11.59
CA GLY A 150 -2.64 -7.85 12.52
C GLY A 150 -2.31 -7.11 13.83
N SER A 151 -1.13 -7.37 14.41
CA SER A 151 -0.69 -6.69 15.63
C SER A 151 -0.52 -5.17 15.47
N ILE A 152 -0.01 -4.71 14.31
CA ILE A 152 0.19 -3.29 14.02
C ILE A 152 -1.15 -2.59 13.72
N PHE A 153 -2.08 -3.25 13.02
CA PHE A 153 -3.45 -2.76 12.87
C PHE A 153 -4.15 -2.63 14.23
N ALA A 154 -4.02 -3.65 15.09
CA ALA A 154 -4.59 -3.63 16.44
C ALA A 154 -3.99 -2.51 17.30
N LEU A 155 -2.68 -2.25 17.21
CA LEU A 155 -2.03 -1.13 17.88
C LEU A 155 -2.59 0.22 17.42
N CYS A 156 -2.74 0.40 16.11
CA CYS A 156 -3.29 1.61 15.52
C CYS A 156 -4.75 1.85 15.96
N ALA A 157 -5.58 0.81 15.90
CA ALA A 157 -6.97 0.82 16.39
C ALA A 157 -7.04 1.22 17.87
N LEU A 158 -6.25 0.56 18.72
CA LEU A 158 -6.20 0.81 20.17
C LEU A 158 -5.81 2.26 20.48
N LEU A 159 -4.75 2.77 19.85
CA LEU A 159 -4.32 4.15 20.04
C LEU A 159 -5.39 5.15 19.58
N SER A 160 -6.13 4.85 18.51
CA SER A 160 -7.22 5.72 18.04
C SER A 160 -8.33 5.87 19.08
N GLU A 161 -8.71 4.80 19.77
CA GLU A 161 -9.75 4.79 20.80
C GLU A 161 -9.27 5.52 22.06
N VAL A 162 -8.01 5.33 22.45
CA VAL A 162 -7.40 5.99 23.61
C VAL A 162 -7.23 7.49 23.41
N VAL A 163 -6.80 7.93 22.22
CA VAL A 163 -6.69 9.37 21.86
C VAL A 163 -8.05 10.08 21.92
N GLN A 164 -9.13 9.36 21.60
CA GLN A 164 -10.50 9.83 21.70
C GLN A 164 -11.06 9.79 23.13
N GLY A 165 -10.25 9.33 24.10
CA GLY A 165 -10.63 9.26 25.51
C GLY A 165 -11.61 8.15 25.84
N LYS A 166 -11.77 7.14 24.97
CA LYS A 166 -12.67 6.02 25.26
C LYS A 166 -12.08 5.16 26.37
N THR A 167 -12.93 4.77 27.31
CA THR A 167 -12.57 3.87 28.41
C THR A 167 -13.11 2.46 28.19
N THR A 168 -14.05 2.31 27.26
CA THR A 168 -14.72 1.04 26.95
C THR A 168 -14.94 0.96 25.45
N SER A 169 -14.33 -0.05 24.82
CA SER A 169 -14.45 -0.31 23.39
C SER A 169 -14.26 -1.79 23.11
N TYR A 170 -14.81 -2.28 22.01
CA TYR A 170 -14.52 -3.60 21.48
C TYR A 170 -13.86 -3.43 20.11
N ILE A 171 -12.65 -3.95 19.98
CA ILE A 171 -11.83 -3.90 18.77
C ILE A 171 -11.62 -5.33 18.31
N GLU A 172 -12.09 -5.66 17.11
CA GLU A 172 -11.72 -6.92 16.47
C GLU A 172 -10.78 -6.66 15.30
N VAL A 173 -9.70 -7.43 15.20
CA VAL A 173 -8.76 -7.41 14.08
C VAL A 173 -8.54 -8.83 13.57
N PRO A 174 -9.25 -9.24 12.49
CA PRO A 174 -8.98 -10.53 11.88
C PRO A 174 -7.67 -10.52 11.12
N LEU A 175 -6.80 -11.50 11.38
CA LEU A 175 -5.49 -11.62 10.75
C LEU A 175 -5.59 -11.72 9.22
N ALA A 176 -6.55 -12.49 8.69
CA ALA A 176 -6.79 -12.59 7.26
C ALA A 176 -7.23 -11.25 6.62
N SER A 177 -8.06 -10.46 7.30
CA SER A 177 -8.45 -9.12 6.84
C SER A 177 -7.26 -8.16 6.86
N ALA A 178 -6.49 -8.14 7.95
CA ALA A 178 -5.28 -7.33 8.07
C ALA A 178 -4.22 -7.69 7.01
N LEU A 179 -4.04 -8.98 6.74
CA LEU A 179 -3.10 -9.50 5.75
C LEU A 179 -3.45 -9.06 4.33
N THR A 180 -4.70 -9.24 3.93
CA THR A 180 -5.17 -8.85 2.59
C THR A 180 -5.21 -7.33 2.39
N GLU A 181 -5.54 -6.57 3.44
CA GLU A 181 -5.48 -5.11 3.39
C GLU A 181 -4.03 -4.59 3.27
N ALA A 182 -3.09 -5.15 4.03
CA ALA A 182 -1.68 -4.78 3.92
C ALA A 182 -1.10 -5.08 2.52
N LEU A 183 -1.54 -6.19 1.90
CA LEU A 183 -1.14 -6.62 0.57
C LEU A 183 -2.08 -6.13 -0.55
N VAL A 184 -2.86 -5.08 -0.31
CA VAL A 184 -3.90 -4.60 -1.25
C VAL A 184 -3.38 -4.38 -2.68
N HIS A 185 -2.14 -3.91 -2.84
CA HIS A 185 -1.51 -3.67 -4.14
C HIS A 185 -1.32 -4.92 -5.00
N ASN A 186 -1.29 -6.10 -4.38
CA ASN A 186 -1.19 -7.38 -5.10
C ASN A 186 -2.55 -7.87 -5.62
N SER A 187 -3.64 -7.26 -5.15
CA SER A 187 -5.01 -7.71 -5.43
C SER A 187 -5.83 -6.77 -6.30
N ILE A 188 -5.37 -5.52 -6.46
CA ILE A 188 -6.12 -4.49 -7.18
C ILE A 188 -6.29 -4.85 -8.68
N VAL A 189 -7.49 -4.66 -9.20
CA VAL A 189 -7.81 -4.71 -10.63
C VAL A 189 -8.18 -3.30 -11.08
N PHE A 190 -7.58 -2.84 -12.16
CA PHE A 190 -7.91 -1.58 -12.79
C PHE A 190 -7.65 -1.69 -14.31
N PRO A 191 -8.43 -0.99 -15.15
CA PRO A 191 -8.19 -0.95 -16.58
C PRO A 191 -6.93 -0.13 -16.82
N VAL A 192 -5.92 -0.76 -17.41
CA VAL A 192 -4.68 -0.09 -17.77
C VAL A 192 -4.20 -0.58 -19.11
N ASP A 193 -3.65 0.35 -19.89
CA ASP A 193 -3.00 0.03 -21.15
C ASP A 193 -1.77 -0.85 -20.90
N ASP A 194 -1.47 -1.76 -21.84
CA ASP A 194 -0.29 -2.63 -21.81
C ASP A 194 1.00 -1.86 -21.58
N LEU A 195 1.05 -0.59 -22.01
CA LEU A 195 2.17 0.33 -21.81
C LEU A 195 2.60 0.49 -20.35
N TYR A 196 1.66 0.46 -19.39
CA TYR A 196 1.98 0.63 -17.96
C TYR A 196 2.18 -0.71 -17.24
N LEU A 197 2.09 -1.82 -17.96
CA LEU A 197 2.37 -3.13 -17.40
C LEU A 197 3.85 -3.45 -17.54
N SER A 198 4.46 -3.95 -16.46
CA SER A 198 5.79 -4.54 -16.57
C SER A 198 5.76 -5.73 -17.54
N ARG A 199 6.88 -6.02 -18.20
CA ARG A 199 6.98 -7.15 -19.14
C ARG A 199 6.59 -8.47 -18.48
N ARG A 200 6.99 -8.66 -17.21
CA ARG A 200 6.56 -9.80 -16.39
C ARG A 200 5.03 -9.90 -16.34
N LYS A 201 4.32 -8.79 -16.08
CA LYS A 201 2.84 -8.75 -16.09
C LYS A 201 2.25 -8.99 -17.49
N GLN A 202 2.85 -8.42 -18.54
CA GLN A 202 2.42 -8.65 -19.93
C GLN A 202 2.55 -10.14 -20.32
N CYS A 203 3.67 -10.79 -19.99
CA CYS A 203 3.87 -12.23 -20.22
C CYS A 203 2.81 -13.07 -19.50
N ILE A 204 2.52 -12.76 -18.23
CA ILE A 204 1.48 -13.45 -17.45
C ILE A 204 0.10 -13.24 -18.09
N GLN A 205 -0.27 -12.01 -18.45
CA GLN A 205 -1.57 -11.73 -19.09
C GLN A 205 -1.76 -12.43 -20.42
N LYS A 206 -0.69 -12.59 -21.20
CA LYS A 206 -0.69 -13.31 -22.48
C LYS A 206 -0.65 -14.84 -22.33
N GLY A 207 -0.56 -15.36 -21.09
CA GLY A 207 -0.45 -16.79 -20.84
C GLY A 207 0.90 -17.39 -21.28
N ALA A 208 1.94 -16.58 -21.43
CA ALA A 208 3.26 -17.00 -21.91
C ALA A 208 4.13 -17.52 -20.75
N TYR A 209 3.69 -18.58 -20.07
CA TYR A 209 4.40 -19.25 -18.97
C TYR A 209 3.95 -20.72 -18.83
N PRO A 210 4.73 -21.65 -18.23
CA PRO A 210 6.01 -21.40 -17.57
C PRO A 210 7.14 -21.04 -18.54
N ILE A 211 8.10 -20.23 -18.08
CA ILE A 211 9.34 -19.89 -18.77
C ILE A 211 10.53 -20.53 -18.06
N ASP A 212 11.64 -20.69 -18.78
CA ASP A 212 12.91 -21.10 -18.20
C ASP A 212 13.47 -20.02 -17.27
N GLU A 213 14.14 -20.44 -16.20
CA GLU A 213 14.74 -19.52 -15.23
C GLU A 213 15.79 -18.60 -15.83
N SER A 214 16.54 -19.08 -16.83
CA SER A 214 17.50 -18.27 -17.59
C SER A 214 16.84 -17.11 -18.35
N SER A 215 15.54 -17.21 -18.64
CA SER A 215 14.79 -16.21 -19.41
C SER A 215 14.18 -15.12 -18.53
N LEU A 216 14.11 -15.31 -17.20
CA LEU A 216 13.58 -14.30 -16.28
C LEU A 216 14.34 -12.98 -16.38
N ASP A 217 15.66 -13.05 -16.54
CA ASP A 217 16.52 -11.86 -16.53
C ASP A 217 16.14 -10.84 -17.63
N ALA A 218 15.69 -11.34 -18.79
CA ALA A 218 15.26 -10.50 -19.92
C ALA A 218 13.96 -9.73 -19.66
N LEU A 219 13.16 -10.17 -18.68
CA LEU A 219 11.86 -9.58 -18.36
C LEU A 219 11.92 -8.50 -17.27
N PHE A 220 13.05 -8.38 -16.56
CA PHE A 220 13.21 -7.34 -15.55
C PHE A 220 13.41 -5.96 -16.20
N ASP A 221 13.05 -4.92 -15.45
CA ASP A 221 13.46 -3.56 -15.77
C ASP A 221 14.96 -3.39 -15.45
N PRO A 222 15.78 -2.77 -16.31
CA PRO A 222 17.20 -2.59 -16.05
C PRO A 222 17.48 -1.69 -14.84
N PHE A 223 16.52 -0.85 -14.44
CA PHE A 223 16.61 0.03 -13.30
C PHE A 223 15.89 -0.52 -12.05
N PHE A 224 15.31 -1.74 -12.13
CA PHE A 224 14.61 -2.41 -11.04
C PHE A 224 15.01 -3.90 -10.98
N THR A 225 16.25 -4.19 -10.59
CA THR A 225 16.83 -5.55 -10.65
C THR A 225 18.15 -5.69 -9.86
N PHE A 226 18.67 -6.91 -9.77
CA PHE A 226 19.95 -7.23 -9.13
C PHE A 226 21.13 -7.08 -10.10
N TYR A 227 22.24 -6.54 -9.61
CA TYR A 227 23.52 -6.49 -10.32
C TYR A 227 24.65 -7.08 -9.48
N THR A 228 25.46 -7.94 -10.07
CA THR A 228 26.66 -8.51 -9.44
C THR A 228 27.83 -7.55 -9.60
N CYS A 229 28.47 -7.22 -8.48
CA CYS A 229 29.62 -6.34 -8.39
C CYS A 229 30.94 -7.12 -8.55
N ARG A 230 32.07 -6.42 -8.53
CA ARG A 230 33.41 -7.00 -8.75
C ARG A 230 33.77 -8.11 -7.74
N ASP A 231 33.34 -7.95 -6.50
CA ASP A 231 33.53 -8.86 -5.37
C ASP A 231 32.53 -10.05 -5.36
N GLY A 232 31.68 -10.17 -6.38
CA GLY A 232 30.63 -11.19 -6.45
C GLY A 232 29.39 -10.89 -5.60
N ARG A 233 29.39 -9.81 -4.81
CA ARG A 233 28.21 -9.38 -4.04
C ARG A 233 27.20 -8.73 -4.97
N LYS A 234 25.92 -8.77 -4.59
CA LYS A 234 24.83 -8.17 -5.35
C LYS A 234 24.39 -6.84 -4.76
N ILE A 235 24.08 -5.89 -5.64
CA ILE A 235 23.30 -4.69 -5.33
C ILE A 235 21.92 -4.83 -5.95
N TYR A 236 20.89 -4.43 -5.20
CA TYR A 236 19.55 -4.24 -5.74
C TYR A 236 19.32 -2.78 -6.09
N LEU A 237 19.16 -2.51 -7.39
CA LEU A 237 18.86 -1.18 -7.92
C LEU A 237 17.34 -1.01 -8.02
N VAL A 238 16.79 0.01 -7.38
CA VAL A 238 15.33 0.23 -7.25
C VAL A 238 14.98 1.64 -7.71
N CYS A 239 15.18 1.91 -8.98
CA CYS A 239 14.91 3.20 -9.62
C CYS A 239 13.58 3.13 -10.39
N PRO A 240 12.40 3.29 -9.73
CA PRO A 240 11.12 3.43 -10.42
C PRO A 240 11.12 4.66 -11.33
N ALA A 241 10.21 4.74 -12.29
CA ALA A 241 10.09 5.86 -13.23
C ALA A 241 9.90 7.19 -12.49
N HIS A 242 11.01 7.90 -12.28
CA HIS A 242 11.12 9.13 -11.50
C HIS A 242 12.04 10.10 -12.25
N LYS A 243 11.79 11.40 -12.11
CA LYS A 243 12.49 12.45 -12.86
C LYS A 243 14.02 12.43 -12.72
N LYS A 244 14.56 11.85 -11.63
CA LYS A 244 16.00 11.88 -11.33
C LYS A 244 16.67 10.53 -11.16
N HIS A 245 15.95 9.48 -10.76
CA HIS A 245 16.58 8.27 -10.23
C HIS A 245 17.47 7.57 -11.25
N GLN A 246 16.94 7.30 -12.44
CA GLN A 246 17.69 6.64 -13.51
C GLN A 246 18.84 7.50 -14.03
N MET A 247 18.63 8.81 -14.13
CA MET A 247 19.68 9.73 -14.60
C MET A 247 20.84 9.80 -13.61
N ASN A 248 20.55 9.95 -12.32
CA ASN A 248 21.57 9.92 -11.28
C ASN A 248 22.32 8.57 -11.27
N ALA A 249 21.62 7.45 -11.50
CA ALA A 249 22.23 6.13 -11.57
C ALA A 249 23.25 6.01 -12.70
N ILE A 250 22.87 6.34 -13.94
CA ILE A 250 23.78 6.24 -15.10
C ILE A 250 24.93 7.25 -15.05
N GLU A 251 24.72 8.42 -14.44
CA GLU A 251 25.76 9.41 -14.20
C GLU A 251 26.79 8.89 -13.18
N THR A 252 26.31 8.37 -12.06
CA THR A 252 27.18 7.84 -10.99
C THR A 252 27.96 6.61 -11.46
N LEU A 253 27.35 5.78 -12.31
CA LEU A 253 28.00 4.63 -12.94
C LEU A 253 28.96 5.01 -14.08
N GLY A 254 28.96 6.27 -14.52
CA GLY A 254 29.81 6.77 -15.60
C GLY A 254 29.45 6.21 -16.98
N VAL A 255 28.17 5.92 -17.22
CA VAL A 255 27.67 5.29 -18.46
C VAL A 255 26.55 6.08 -19.13
N LYS A 256 26.32 7.33 -18.71
CA LYS A 256 25.25 8.19 -19.24
C LYS A 256 25.25 8.28 -20.76
N ASP A 257 26.37 8.68 -21.36
CA ASP A 257 26.43 8.91 -22.81
C ASP A 257 26.19 7.61 -23.58
N GLU A 258 26.78 6.51 -23.12
CA GLU A 258 26.60 5.19 -23.71
C GLU A 258 25.13 4.76 -23.68
N VAL A 259 24.47 4.86 -22.52
CA VAL A 259 23.04 4.54 -22.36
C VAL A 259 22.17 5.43 -23.25
N LEU A 260 22.39 6.75 -23.25
CA LEU A 260 21.58 7.69 -24.02
C LEU A 260 21.72 7.50 -25.53
N THR A 261 22.83 6.92 -26.03
CA THR A 261 22.93 6.55 -27.45
C THR A 261 22.07 5.35 -27.85
N LYS A 262 21.71 4.48 -26.89
CA LYS A 262 20.91 3.26 -27.12
C LYS A 262 19.42 3.50 -26.92
N VAL A 263 19.06 4.44 -26.04
CA VAL A 263 17.68 4.79 -25.77
C VAL A 263 17.21 5.85 -26.75
N LYS A 264 16.26 5.49 -27.62
CA LYS A 264 15.41 6.50 -28.25
C LYS A 264 14.36 6.86 -27.21
N VAL A 265 14.42 8.05 -26.64
CA VAL A 265 13.43 8.50 -25.65
C VAL A 265 12.06 8.46 -26.32
N VAL A 266 11.29 7.40 -26.04
CA VAL A 266 9.90 7.30 -26.45
C VAL A 266 9.11 8.04 -25.39
N ASP A 267 8.79 9.29 -25.72
CA ASP A 267 7.95 10.14 -24.90
C ASP A 267 6.56 9.50 -24.75
N THR A 268 6.31 8.86 -23.60
CA THR A 268 5.02 8.23 -23.30
C THR A 268 3.91 9.26 -23.08
N TYR A 269 4.25 10.56 -23.02
CA TYR A 269 3.31 11.67 -23.00
C TYR A 269 3.95 12.90 -23.65
N GLN A 270 3.78 13.11 -24.97
CA GLN A 270 4.20 14.26 -25.82
C GLN A 270 4.24 15.66 -25.13
N THR A 271 5.05 15.80 -24.10
CA THR A 271 5.14 16.88 -23.14
C THR A 271 6.49 16.70 -22.49
N ASP A 272 7.24 17.79 -22.34
CA ASP A 272 8.57 17.86 -21.71
C ASP A 272 8.56 17.48 -20.20
N SER A 273 7.80 16.47 -19.79
CA SER A 273 7.56 16.06 -18.41
C SER A 273 8.84 15.54 -17.73
N GLY A 274 9.76 14.95 -18.49
CA GLY A 274 11.07 14.50 -18.02
C GLY A 274 11.00 13.31 -17.07
N THR A 275 10.01 12.42 -17.22
CA THR A 275 9.80 11.24 -16.36
C THR A 275 10.75 10.08 -16.70
N GLY A 276 12.06 10.30 -16.64
CA GLY A 276 13.12 9.26 -16.65
C GLY A 276 13.18 8.32 -17.87
N ILE A 277 14.23 7.48 -17.92
CA ILE A 277 14.46 6.47 -18.99
C ILE A 277 14.11 5.03 -18.53
N GLY A 278 13.26 4.89 -17.50
CA GLY A 278 12.90 3.59 -16.88
C GLY A 278 11.48 3.10 -17.22
N SER A 279 11.03 2.08 -16.48
CA SER A 279 9.74 1.35 -16.59
C SER A 279 8.68 1.97 -17.49
N GLY A 280 8.38 1.28 -18.60
CA GLY A 280 7.39 1.69 -19.61
C GLY A 280 7.96 2.45 -20.81
N ASN A 281 9.18 2.98 -20.71
CA ASN A 281 9.78 3.82 -21.76
C ASN A 281 10.82 3.09 -22.64
N LEU A 282 11.17 1.84 -22.32
CA LEU A 282 12.15 1.04 -23.07
C LEU A 282 11.48 -0.17 -23.74
N ASP A 283 11.69 -0.31 -25.05
CA ASP A 283 11.36 -1.54 -25.77
C ASP A 283 12.29 -2.70 -25.38
N GLU A 284 11.95 -3.92 -25.82
CA GLU A 284 12.68 -5.14 -25.47
C GLU A 284 14.19 -5.03 -25.73
N VAL A 285 14.54 -4.57 -26.93
CA VAL A 285 15.92 -4.46 -27.41
C VAL A 285 16.67 -3.40 -26.61
N GLN A 286 16.06 -2.23 -26.41
CA GLN A 286 16.66 -1.14 -25.64
C GLN A 286 16.94 -1.55 -24.20
N SER A 287 16.00 -2.21 -23.54
CA SER A 287 16.19 -2.67 -22.16
C SER A 287 17.32 -3.69 -22.03
N LEU A 288 17.44 -4.62 -22.98
CA LEU A 288 18.56 -5.57 -23.00
C LEU A 288 19.91 -4.86 -23.20
N GLN A 289 19.97 -3.87 -24.08
CA GLN A 289 21.17 -3.06 -24.31
C GLN A 289 21.57 -2.28 -23.06
N VAL A 290 20.62 -1.56 -22.44
CA VAL A 290 20.87 -0.80 -21.21
C VAL A 290 21.31 -1.73 -20.08
N ARG A 291 20.63 -2.87 -19.91
CA ARG A 291 21.00 -3.89 -18.91
C ARG A 291 22.44 -4.36 -19.09
N HIS A 292 22.88 -4.63 -20.33
CA HIS A 292 24.25 -5.06 -20.59
C HIS A 292 25.27 -4.02 -20.14
N ILE A 293 25.05 -2.74 -20.49
CA ILE A 293 25.89 -1.62 -20.07
C ILE A 293 25.95 -1.51 -18.54
N LEU A 294 24.81 -1.59 -17.87
CA LEU A 294 24.76 -1.53 -16.40
C LEU A 294 25.47 -2.72 -15.75
N LYS A 295 25.29 -3.95 -16.27
CA LYS A 295 26.02 -5.14 -15.79
C LYS A 295 27.53 -4.94 -15.82
N ASP A 296 28.06 -4.37 -16.90
CA ASP A 296 29.50 -4.14 -17.02
C ASP A 296 29.97 -2.96 -16.16
N ALA A 297 29.13 -1.96 -15.94
CA ALA A 297 29.42 -0.87 -15.01
C ALA A 297 29.54 -1.37 -13.56
N PHE A 298 28.58 -2.16 -13.08
CA PHE A 298 28.58 -2.67 -11.71
C PHE A 298 29.80 -3.56 -11.40
N LYS A 299 30.35 -4.27 -12.38
CA LYS A 299 31.59 -5.08 -12.22
C LYS A 299 32.86 -4.26 -11.99
N LYS A 300 32.83 -2.92 -12.12
CA LYS A 300 34.04 -2.08 -11.99
C LYS A 300 34.47 -1.85 -10.53
N LYS A 301 33.59 -2.02 -9.56
CA LYS A 301 33.85 -1.79 -8.12
C LYS A 301 33.15 -2.84 -7.26
N ASP A 302 33.55 -2.89 -6.00
CA ASP A 302 32.95 -3.77 -4.98
C ASP A 302 31.60 -3.20 -4.53
N ALA A 303 30.73 -4.05 -3.99
CA ALA A 303 29.35 -3.65 -3.69
C ALA A 303 29.26 -2.55 -2.63
N GLU A 304 30.07 -2.60 -1.58
CA GLU A 304 30.11 -1.56 -0.53
C GLU A 304 30.50 -0.18 -1.10
N THR A 305 31.47 -0.15 -2.02
CA THR A 305 31.86 1.11 -2.68
C THR A 305 30.73 1.65 -3.55
N TRP A 306 30.05 0.78 -4.30
CA TRP A 306 28.91 1.22 -5.12
C TRP A 306 27.74 1.69 -4.29
N GLU A 307 27.41 0.99 -3.20
CA GLU A 307 26.35 1.36 -2.27
C GLU A 307 26.58 2.77 -1.73
N ALA A 308 27.79 3.08 -1.25
CA ALA A 308 28.12 4.42 -0.78
C ALA A 308 28.03 5.49 -1.89
N LEU A 309 28.58 5.22 -3.07
CA LEU A 309 28.55 6.16 -4.20
C LEU A 309 27.11 6.46 -4.68
N LEU A 310 26.31 5.42 -4.84
CA LEU A 310 24.92 5.52 -5.30
C LEU A 310 24.02 6.17 -4.25
N GLY A 311 24.16 5.77 -2.98
CA GLY A 311 23.44 6.39 -1.87
C GLY A 311 23.70 7.90 -1.76
N ASN A 312 24.97 8.30 -1.83
CA ASN A 312 25.37 9.72 -1.82
C ASN A 312 24.87 10.50 -3.04
N ALA A 313 24.66 9.83 -4.18
CA ALA A 313 24.09 10.42 -5.39
C ALA A 313 22.55 10.43 -5.40
N CYS A 314 21.91 10.13 -4.28
CA CYS A 314 20.46 9.96 -4.16
C CYS A 314 19.89 8.92 -5.15
N VAL A 315 20.63 7.83 -5.37
CA VAL A 315 20.17 6.68 -6.15
C VAL A 315 19.69 5.59 -5.17
N PRO A 316 18.43 5.15 -5.24
CA PRO A 316 17.91 4.06 -4.41
C PRO A 316 18.52 2.72 -4.83
N ALA A 317 19.67 2.40 -4.25
CA ALA A 317 20.40 1.16 -4.47
C ALA A 317 21.02 0.69 -3.16
N ILE A 318 21.04 -0.62 -2.94
CA ILE A 318 21.58 -1.17 -1.70
C ILE A 318 22.18 -2.56 -1.92
N MET A 319 23.23 -2.89 -1.17
CA MET A 319 23.80 -4.23 -1.16
C MET A 319 22.81 -5.23 -0.54
N VAL A 320 22.70 -6.40 -1.19
CA VAL A 320 21.94 -7.54 -0.68
C VAL A 320 22.69 -8.16 0.49
N ARG A 321 21.99 -8.32 1.62
CA ARG A 321 22.54 -8.84 2.88
C ARG A 321 21.67 -9.98 3.40
N SER A 322 22.25 -10.85 4.23
CA SER A 322 21.48 -11.76 5.09
C SER A 322 20.99 -11.04 6.34
N THR A 323 20.01 -11.62 7.06
CA THR A 323 19.54 -11.07 8.34
C THR A 323 20.69 -10.95 9.34
N CYS A 324 21.59 -11.93 9.39
CA CYS A 324 22.75 -11.90 10.27
C CYS A 324 23.78 -10.81 9.92
N GLU A 325 23.94 -10.47 8.64
CA GLU A 325 24.78 -9.34 8.22
C GLU A 325 24.13 -8.01 8.64
N TRP A 326 22.82 -7.85 8.42
CA TRP A 326 22.06 -6.67 8.82
C TRP A 326 22.16 -6.38 10.33
N LEU A 327 21.92 -7.39 11.17
CA LEU A 327 21.96 -7.22 12.63
C LEU A 327 23.33 -6.76 13.15
N ARG A 328 24.40 -7.01 12.40
CA ARG A 328 25.77 -6.61 12.76
C ARG A 328 26.19 -5.30 12.11
N HIS A 329 25.44 -4.83 11.13
CA HIS A 329 25.77 -3.68 10.31
C HIS A 329 25.89 -2.39 11.15
N PRO A 330 26.88 -1.52 10.90
CA PRO A 330 27.05 -0.27 11.63
C PRO A 330 25.78 0.59 11.61
N HIS A 331 25.20 0.85 10.44
CA HIS A 331 23.96 1.63 10.36
C HIS A 331 22.81 1.07 11.22
N ALA A 332 22.60 -0.25 11.27
CA ALA A 332 21.53 -0.83 12.09
C ALA A 332 21.75 -0.62 13.59
N LYS A 333 23.00 -0.56 14.05
CA LYS A 333 23.35 -0.29 15.45
C LYS A 333 23.35 1.20 15.76
N ASP A 334 23.98 2.00 14.91
CA ASP A 334 24.22 3.43 15.12
C ASP A 334 22.94 4.26 15.02
N SER A 335 21.98 3.82 14.20
CA SER A 335 20.63 4.40 14.15
C SER A 335 19.75 3.97 15.34
N GLY A 336 20.24 3.05 16.18
CA GLY A 336 19.46 2.48 17.27
C GLY A 336 18.37 1.50 16.84
N LEU A 337 18.29 1.15 15.55
CA LEU A 337 17.37 0.15 15.03
C LEU A 337 17.54 -1.20 15.73
N ILE A 338 18.79 -1.61 15.96
CA ILE A 338 19.18 -2.79 16.75
C ILE A 338 19.90 -2.32 18.02
N LYS A 339 19.33 -2.65 19.19
CA LYS A 339 19.94 -2.40 20.51
C LYS A 339 20.15 -3.71 21.24
N ASN A 340 21.35 -3.91 21.78
CA ASN A 340 21.72 -5.14 22.50
C ASN A 340 21.45 -6.44 21.72
N GLY A 341 21.62 -6.41 20.39
CA GLY A 341 21.43 -7.57 19.51
C GLY A 341 19.97 -7.91 19.18
N VAL A 342 19.01 -7.07 19.59
CA VAL A 342 17.59 -7.25 19.27
C VAL A 342 16.99 -5.99 18.62
N PRO A 343 15.91 -6.13 17.82
CA PRO A 343 15.18 -4.99 17.29
C PRO A 343 14.64 -4.08 18.40
N SER A 344 14.90 -2.77 18.24
CA SER A 344 14.26 -1.69 18.99
C SER A 344 12.80 -1.49 18.53
N GLY A 345 12.07 -0.52 19.09
CA GLY A 345 10.66 -0.23 18.78
C GLY A 345 10.35 0.00 17.29
N ILE A 346 9.16 -0.39 16.83
CA ILE A 346 8.67 -0.11 15.45
C ILE A 346 8.48 1.38 15.15
N PHE A 347 8.28 2.19 16.18
CA PHE A 347 8.18 3.64 16.07
C PHE A 347 8.72 4.28 17.34
N TRP A 348 9.03 5.57 17.25
CA TRP A 348 9.53 6.36 18.37
C TRP A 348 9.07 7.82 18.24
N SER A 349 9.31 8.60 19.29
CA SER A 349 8.99 10.02 19.33
C SER A 349 10.20 10.83 19.78
N HIS A 350 10.55 11.89 19.05
CA HIS A 350 11.48 12.90 19.55
C HIS A 350 10.70 14.07 20.12
N GLU A 351 10.99 14.45 21.36
CA GLU A 351 10.36 15.59 22.00
C GLU A 351 10.91 16.88 21.41
N LEU A 352 10.03 17.73 20.87
CA LEU A 352 10.46 18.99 20.25
C LEU A 352 10.23 20.17 21.19
N ARG A 353 9.03 20.24 21.79
CA ARG A 353 8.61 21.41 22.57
C ARG A 353 7.43 21.08 23.48
N ARG A 354 7.21 21.95 24.48
CA ARG A 354 6.04 21.88 25.35
C ARG A 354 4.92 22.81 24.88
N CYS A 355 3.69 22.37 25.10
CA CYS A 355 2.48 23.15 24.96
C CYS A 355 1.55 22.91 26.17
N MET A 356 0.45 23.65 26.26
CA MET A 356 -0.59 23.33 27.23
C MET A 356 -1.18 21.95 26.94
N LYS A 357 -1.42 21.18 27.99
CA LYS A 357 -2.19 19.94 27.93
C LYS A 357 -3.57 20.22 27.34
N THR A 358 -4.12 19.24 26.63
CA THR A 358 -5.46 19.34 26.05
C THR A 358 -6.29 18.14 26.49
N ASN A 359 -7.60 18.35 26.61
CA ASN A 359 -8.54 17.24 26.80
C ASN A 359 -8.45 16.24 25.62
N PRO A 360 -8.95 15.00 25.79
CA PRO A 360 -9.15 14.09 24.67
C PRO A 360 -9.88 14.78 23.52
N VAL A 361 -9.48 14.47 22.30
CA VAL A 361 -10.01 15.11 21.08
C VAL A 361 -10.78 14.09 20.26
N SER A 362 -11.89 14.51 19.68
CA SER A 362 -12.47 13.76 18.57
C SER A 362 -11.50 13.82 17.39
N LEU A 363 -11.16 12.68 16.81
CA LEU A 363 -10.29 12.62 15.63
C LEU A 363 -10.95 13.31 14.43
N SER A 364 -12.28 13.47 14.42
CA SER A 364 -13.00 14.30 13.44
C SER A 364 -12.60 15.77 13.41
N ASN A 365 -11.96 16.25 14.48
CA ASN A 365 -11.53 17.65 14.61
C ASN A 365 -10.02 17.80 14.38
N VAL A 366 -9.32 16.73 14.03
CA VAL A 366 -7.88 16.74 13.74
C VAL A 366 -7.67 16.99 12.26
N LYS A 367 -6.89 18.03 11.94
CA LYS A 367 -6.53 18.38 10.56
C LYS A 367 -5.11 17.96 10.24
N VAL A 368 -4.95 17.19 9.16
CA VAL A 368 -3.67 16.62 8.72
C VAL A 368 -3.31 17.18 7.36
N ILE A 369 -2.09 17.71 7.23
CA ILE A 369 -1.48 18.04 5.94
C ILE A 369 -0.58 16.89 5.53
N ASP A 370 -0.87 16.27 4.41
CA ASP A 370 -0.13 15.14 3.87
C ASP A 370 0.73 15.60 2.69
N MET A 371 2.05 15.62 2.88
CA MET A 371 3.05 15.95 1.84
C MET A 371 3.80 14.72 1.34
N THR A 372 3.26 13.53 1.56
CA THR A 372 3.94 12.27 1.23
C THR A 372 3.72 11.84 -0.22
N ASN A 373 4.42 10.79 -0.68
CA ASN A 373 4.24 10.21 -2.01
C ASN A 373 4.43 8.69 -1.99
N VAL A 374 4.12 8.03 -3.12
CA VAL A 374 4.23 6.57 -3.30
C VAL A 374 3.19 5.82 -2.46
N ILE A 375 3.59 4.99 -1.47
CA ILE A 375 2.67 4.07 -0.77
C ILE A 375 2.69 4.27 0.75
N ALA A 376 3.84 4.07 1.39
CA ALA A 376 3.92 4.01 2.85
C ALA A 376 3.49 5.32 3.53
N GLY A 377 4.05 6.45 3.10
CA GLY A 377 3.68 7.76 3.61
C GLY A 377 2.19 8.08 3.40
N PRO A 378 1.63 7.96 2.18
CA PRO A 378 0.22 8.21 1.94
C PRO A 378 -0.72 7.31 2.75
N THR A 379 -0.31 6.07 3.03
CA THR A 379 -1.06 5.13 3.87
C THR A 379 -1.23 5.64 5.30
N ILE A 380 -0.25 6.35 5.87
CA ILE A 380 -0.36 7.00 7.20
C ILE A 380 -1.64 7.86 7.25
N SER A 381 -1.77 8.75 6.28
CA SER A 381 -2.87 9.72 6.27
C SER A 381 -4.21 9.09 5.91
N THR A 382 -4.25 8.09 5.02
CA THR A 382 -5.49 7.33 4.77
C THR A 382 -5.96 6.58 6.01
N MET A 383 -5.04 6.05 6.82
CA MET A 383 -5.41 5.44 8.10
C MET A 383 -6.04 6.46 9.06
N LEU A 384 -5.44 7.63 9.19
CA LEU A 384 -5.98 8.73 10.00
C LEU A 384 -7.35 9.22 9.49
N ALA A 385 -7.57 9.22 8.17
CA ALA A 385 -8.86 9.55 7.55
C ALA A 385 -9.97 8.59 7.99
N ARG A 386 -9.67 7.29 8.11
CA ARG A 386 -10.63 6.26 8.58
C ARG A 386 -11.15 6.56 9.97
N PHE A 387 -10.27 7.05 10.85
CA PHE A 387 -10.66 7.49 12.19
C PHE A 387 -11.36 8.86 12.23
N GLY A 388 -11.54 9.51 11.07
CA GLY A 388 -12.34 10.72 10.92
C GLY A 388 -11.53 12.01 10.67
N CYS A 389 -10.20 11.95 10.70
CA CYS A 389 -9.36 13.15 10.50
C CYS A 389 -9.61 13.80 9.14
N GLU A 390 -9.55 15.14 9.07
CA GLU A 390 -9.55 15.85 7.80
C GLU A 390 -8.16 15.79 7.18
N ILE A 391 -8.02 15.12 6.04
CA ILE A 391 -6.74 15.02 5.33
C ILE A 391 -6.72 15.93 4.10
N ILE A 392 -5.72 16.82 4.04
CA ILE A 392 -5.38 17.60 2.86
C ILE A 392 -4.07 17.07 2.27
N LYS A 393 -4.16 16.36 1.16
CA LYS A 393 -3.02 15.88 0.38
C LYS A 393 -2.49 17.00 -0.51
N VAL A 394 -1.26 17.41 -0.25
CA VAL A 394 -0.52 18.38 -1.05
C VAL A 394 0.37 17.62 -2.03
N ASP A 395 0.18 17.92 -3.32
CA ASP A 395 0.91 17.31 -4.42
C ASP A 395 1.52 18.39 -5.32
N PRO A 396 2.67 18.12 -5.98
CA PRO A 396 3.21 19.06 -6.94
C PRO A 396 2.36 19.08 -8.22
N PRO A 397 2.16 20.25 -8.86
CA PRO A 397 1.43 20.36 -10.13
C PRO A 397 2.08 19.55 -11.26
N SER A 398 3.40 19.40 -11.22
CA SER A 398 4.17 18.50 -12.08
C SER A 398 4.62 17.29 -11.25
N PRO A 399 3.99 16.11 -11.45
CA PRO A 399 4.37 14.88 -10.76
C PRO A 399 5.86 14.56 -10.94
N LEU A 400 6.46 13.97 -9.90
CA LEU A 400 7.87 13.53 -9.93
C LEU A 400 8.03 12.10 -10.48
N TYR A 401 6.97 11.31 -10.41
CA TYR A 401 6.93 9.93 -10.85
C TYR A 401 5.97 9.76 -12.03
N ALA A 402 6.10 8.64 -12.73
CA ALA A 402 5.16 8.24 -13.76
C ALA A 402 3.75 7.91 -13.17
N PRO A 403 2.69 7.93 -14.00
CA PRO A 403 1.31 7.78 -13.54
C PRO A 403 0.99 6.46 -12.84
N ASP A 404 1.72 5.39 -13.11
CA ASP A 404 1.61 4.11 -12.40
C ASP A 404 1.94 4.27 -10.91
N VAL A 405 2.98 5.02 -10.58
CA VAL A 405 3.34 5.29 -9.20
C VAL A 405 2.41 6.34 -8.58
N THR A 406 2.15 7.46 -9.27
CA THR A 406 1.39 8.57 -8.66
C THR A 406 -0.11 8.32 -8.58
N VAL A 407 -0.67 7.58 -9.53
CA VAL A 407 -2.12 7.39 -9.64
C VAL A 407 -2.52 5.98 -9.23
N ILE A 408 -1.93 4.94 -9.86
CA ILE A 408 -2.36 3.55 -9.64
C ILE A 408 -2.06 3.09 -8.21
N TYR A 409 -0.81 3.22 -7.74
CA TYR A 409 -0.51 2.95 -6.34
C TYR A 409 -1.19 3.93 -5.38
N GLY A 410 -1.55 5.13 -5.86
CA GLY A 410 -2.34 6.09 -5.12
C GLY A 410 -3.79 5.67 -4.86
N ILE A 411 -4.36 4.69 -5.57
CA ILE A 411 -5.77 4.31 -5.42
C ILE A 411 -6.11 3.91 -3.98
N PRO A 412 -5.52 2.87 -3.38
CA PRO A 412 -5.82 2.53 -1.99
C PRO A 412 -5.24 3.56 -1.01
N ALA A 413 -4.09 4.17 -1.33
CA ALA A 413 -3.35 5.01 -0.41
C ALA A 413 -3.83 6.47 -0.34
N ASN A 414 -4.86 6.86 -1.11
CA ASN A 414 -5.45 8.20 -1.09
C ASN A 414 -6.95 8.23 -0.77
N ILE A 415 -7.53 7.08 -0.39
CA ILE A 415 -8.92 7.01 0.07
C ILE A 415 -9.13 7.96 1.27
N GLY A 416 -10.24 8.71 1.25
CA GLY A 416 -10.64 9.63 2.31
C GLY A 416 -9.96 11.01 2.31
N LYS A 417 -9.11 11.32 1.32
CA LYS A 417 -8.35 12.58 1.27
C LYS A 417 -8.99 13.66 0.38
N LYS A 418 -8.64 14.93 0.64
CA LYS A 418 -8.82 16.05 -0.30
C LYS A 418 -7.48 16.37 -0.97
N SER A 419 -7.40 16.32 -2.31
CA SER A 419 -6.18 16.61 -3.07
C SER A 419 -6.09 18.09 -3.54
N VAL A 420 -4.96 18.75 -3.26
CA VAL A 420 -4.58 20.10 -3.71
C VAL A 420 -3.22 20.08 -4.41
N LEU A 421 -3.10 20.79 -5.54
CA LEU A 421 -1.83 20.98 -6.23
C LEU A 421 -1.17 22.28 -5.79
N LEU A 422 0.04 22.20 -5.22
CA LEU A 422 0.84 23.35 -4.80
C LEU A 422 2.29 23.18 -5.23
N ASP A 423 2.83 24.15 -5.97
CA ASP A 423 4.28 24.22 -6.20
C ASP A 423 4.96 24.94 -5.04
N VAL A 424 5.37 24.15 -4.04
CA VAL A 424 6.05 24.62 -2.82
C VAL A 424 7.45 25.22 -3.05
N LYS A 425 7.94 25.25 -4.29
CA LYS A 425 9.18 25.95 -4.65
C LYS A 425 8.95 27.43 -4.95
N THR A 426 7.72 27.79 -5.31
CA THR A 426 7.32 29.18 -5.55
C THR A 426 6.96 29.89 -4.24
N GLU A 427 7.15 31.20 -4.19
CA GLU A 427 6.75 31.99 -3.01
C GLU A 427 5.25 31.88 -2.71
N GLN A 428 4.42 31.82 -3.76
CA GLN A 428 2.97 31.63 -3.64
C GLN A 428 2.62 30.26 -3.05
N GLY A 429 3.28 29.19 -3.50
CA GLY A 429 3.06 27.84 -2.99
C GLY A 429 3.55 27.68 -1.56
N LYS A 430 4.70 28.29 -1.20
CA LYS A 430 5.19 28.35 0.19
C LYS A 430 4.20 29.06 1.10
N HIS A 431 3.68 30.22 0.67
CA HIS A 431 2.70 30.97 1.45
C HIS A 431 1.38 30.19 1.62
N ALA A 432 0.89 29.54 0.56
CA ALA A 432 -0.29 28.69 0.65
C ALA A 432 -0.07 27.51 1.63
N LEU A 433 1.10 26.88 1.59
CA LEU A 433 1.47 25.82 2.52
C LEU A 433 1.54 26.34 3.97
N GLU A 434 2.14 27.50 4.20
CA GLU A 434 2.20 28.15 5.51
C GLU A 434 0.78 28.38 6.07
N CYS A 435 -0.14 28.88 5.24
CA CYS A 435 -1.55 29.08 5.62
C CYS A 435 -2.26 27.77 5.98
N LEU A 436 -1.97 26.68 5.28
CA LEU A 436 -2.47 25.36 5.63
C LEU A 436 -1.92 24.90 6.99
N ILE A 437 -0.60 24.99 7.17
CA ILE A 437 0.13 24.55 8.38
C ILE A 437 -0.32 25.32 9.63
N LYS A 438 -0.62 26.62 9.52
CA LYS A 438 -1.15 27.45 10.64
C LYS A 438 -2.38 26.85 11.30
N THR A 439 -3.19 26.10 10.54
CA THR A 439 -4.45 25.51 11.03
C THR A 439 -4.39 24.00 11.22
N ALA A 440 -3.24 23.38 10.96
CA ALA A 440 -3.07 21.95 11.02
C ALA A 440 -2.72 21.45 12.43
N ASP A 441 -3.10 20.23 12.75
CA ASP A 441 -2.64 19.51 13.93
C ASP A 441 -1.40 18.68 13.65
N VAL A 442 -1.36 18.09 12.46
CA VAL A 442 -0.32 17.15 12.03
C VAL A 442 0.16 17.51 10.62
N LEU A 443 1.48 17.49 10.43
CA LEU A 443 2.11 17.44 9.12
C LEU A 443 2.72 16.04 8.93
N VAL A 444 2.31 15.33 7.89
CA VAL A 444 2.89 14.03 7.51
C VAL A 444 3.81 14.26 6.30
N ILE A 445 5.07 13.80 6.42
CA ILE A 445 6.09 14.00 5.39
C ILE A 445 7.01 12.79 5.29
N ASN A 446 7.42 12.42 4.08
CA ASN A 446 8.31 11.28 3.84
C ASN A 446 9.66 11.73 3.23
N THR A 447 10.48 12.41 4.03
CA THR A 447 11.77 12.93 3.58
C THR A 447 12.83 12.83 4.68
N THR A 448 14.09 12.85 4.30
CA THR A 448 15.23 12.81 5.23
C THR A 448 15.39 14.14 5.98
N THR A 449 16.25 14.20 6.98
CA THR A 449 16.53 15.46 7.72
C THR A 449 17.01 16.54 6.76
N SER A 450 17.98 16.23 5.90
CA SER A 450 18.47 17.18 4.90
C SER A 450 17.40 17.59 3.88
N GLY A 451 16.41 16.71 3.63
CA GLY A 451 15.24 17.01 2.81
C GLY A 451 14.38 18.13 3.39
N LEU A 452 14.09 18.08 4.70
CA LEU A 452 13.33 19.12 5.39
C LEU A 452 14.04 20.48 5.34
N GLU A 453 15.36 20.49 5.57
CA GLU A 453 16.18 21.70 5.52
C GLU A 453 16.17 22.33 4.13
N ARG A 454 16.38 21.53 3.07
CA ARG A 454 16.32 21.99 1.67
C ARG A 454 14.96 22.58 1.30
N MET A 455 13.89 22.09 1.92
CA MET A 455 12.53 22.60 1.72
C MET A 455 12.22 23.85 2.55
N GLY A 456 13.10 24.24 3.49
CA GLY A 456 12.90 25.40 4.36
C GLY A 456 11.83 25.19 5.43
N ILE A 457 11.51 23.94 5.77
CA ILE A 457 10.45 23.56 6.73
C ILE A 457 11.03 22.79 7.93
N SER A 458 12.14 23.28 8.49
CA SER A 458 12.74 22.71 9.70
C SER A 458 11.78 22.76 10.90
N TYR A 459 12.04 21.94 11.93
CA TYR A 459 11.21 21.90 13.16
C TYR A 459 11.03 23.28 13.77
N ASP A 460 12.09 24.08 13.84
CA ASP A 460 12.04 25.45 14.39
C ASP A 460 11.21 26.39 13.51
N ALA A 461 11.37 26.31 12.19
CA ALA A 461 10.59 27.13 11.26
C ALA A 461 9.09 26.80 11.37
N LEU A 462 8.74 25.51 11.40
CA LEU A 462 7.38 25.04 11.58
C LEU A 462 6.81 25.39 12.96
N GLY A 463 7.64 25.33 14.02
CA GLY A 463 7.27 25.72 15.38
C GLY A 463 6.91 27.21 15.51
N LYS A 464 7.58 28.10 14.76
CA LYS A 464 7.25 29.53 14.68
C LYS A 464 5.90 29.78 13.99
N ILE A 465 5.56 28.97 13.00
CA ILE A 465 4.28 29.06 12.27
C ILE A 465 3.14 28.49 13.13
N ASN A 466 3.37 27.32 13.73
CA ASN A 466 2.38 26.62 14.54
C ASN A 466 3.07 25.86 15.71
N PRO A 467 3.03 26.43 16.94
CA PRO A 467 3.70 25.85 18.10
C PRO A 467 3.03 24.56 18.61
N LYS A 468 1.89 24.14 18.06
CA LYS A 468 1.21 22.89 18.43
C LYS A 468 1.35 21.77 17.38
N LEU A 469 1.90 22.07 16.20
CA LEU A 469 2.01 21.14 15.08
C LEU A 469 2.86 19.90 15.43
N ILE A 470 2.24 18.73 15.37
CA ILE A 470 2.95 17.45 15.38
C ILE A 470 3.50 17.20 13.97
N ILE A 471 4.73 16.70 13.89
CA ILE A 471 5.31 16.30 12.61
C ILE A 471 5.45 14.79 12.64
N THR A 472 4.82 14.11 11.69
CA THR A 472 5.02 12.69 11.44
C THR A 472 5.98 12.56 10.27
N ARG A 473 7.22 12.19 10.56
CA ARG A 473 8.23 11.94 9.53
C ARG A 473 8.42 10.44 9.33
N PHE A 474 8.41 10.06 8.06
CA PHE A 474 8.57 8.70 7.60
C PHE A 474 9.76 8.60 6.64
N ASP A 475 10.62 7.61 6.78
CA ASP A 475 11.73 7.40 5.86
C ASP A 475 12.05 5.91 5.72
N ALA A 476 13.06 5.57 4.92
CA ALA A 476 13.40 4.18 4.65
C ALA A 476 14.27 3.55 5.76
N TRP A 477 15.17 4.34 6.37
CA TRP A 477 16.35 3.84 7.08
C TRP A 477 16.49 4.32 8.53
N GLY A 478 15.76 5.35 8.93
CA GLY A 478 15.91 6.00 10.23
C GLY A 478 15.63 5.06 11.39
N GLY A 479 16.23 5.38 12.54
CA GLY A 479 15.98 4.69 13.80
C GLY A 479 15.87 5.66 14.97
N PRO A 480 15.67 5.12 16.19
CA PRO A 480 15.50 5.91 17.41
C PRO A 480 16.65 6.88 17.73
N ASP A 481 17.86 6.58 17.28
CA ASP A 481 19.05 7.39 17.51
C ASP A 481 19.44 8.11 16.21
N GLU A 482 19.86 9.38 16.31
CA GLU A 482 20.36 10.13 15.15
C GLU A 482 21.76 9.60 14.77
N GLY A 483 21.83 8.74 13.75
CA GLY A 483 23.09 8.11 13.36
C GLY A 483 22.95 7.13 12.20
N GLY A 484 24.07 6.55 11.78
CA GLY A 484 24.15 5.55 10.73
C GLY A 484 24.19 6.13 9.31
N GLU A 485 25.03 5.53 8.47
CA GLU A 485 25.33 5.99 7.10
C GLU A 485 24.13 6.04 6.15
N PHE A 486 23.11 5.19 6.33
CA PHE A 486 21.96 5.17 5.42
C PHE A 486 20.87 6.19 5.77
N SER A 487 21.02 6.96 6.85
CA SER A 487 19.98 7.88 7.32
C SER A 487 19.62 8.98 6.31
N GLU A 488 20.51 9.29 5.37
CA GLU A 488 20.26 10.23 4.27
C GLU A 488 20.07 9.56 2.90
N PHE A 489 20.12 8.22 2.85
CA PHE A 489 19.92 7.48 1.60
C PHE A 489 18.44 7.41 1.26
N LEU A 490 18.15 7.39 -0.05
CA LEU A 490 16.81 7.04 -0.52
C LEU A 490 16.61 5.53 -0.42
N GLY A 491 15.37 5.10 -0.21
CA GLY A 491 15.04 3.69 -0.18
C GLY A 491 13.56 3.45 -0.43
N TYR A 492 13.28 2.31 -1.03
CA TYR A 492 11.95 1.72 -1.19
C TYR A 492 11.88 0.39 -0.46
N ASP A 493 10.67 -0.16 -0.36
CA ASP A 493 10.38 -1.48 0.20
C ASP A 493 11.43 -2.54 -0.18
N ASP A 494 11.73 -2.68 -1.46
CA ASP A 494 12.64 -3.69 -1.97
C ASP A 494 14.10 -3.46 -1.55
N ASN A 495 14.55 -2.21 -1.41
CA ASN A 495 15.87 -1.94 -0.85
C ASN A 495 15.94 -2.47 0.59
N ILE A 496 14.87 -2.26 1.36
CA ILE A 496 14.81 -2.73 2.74
C ILE A 496 14.75 -4.26 2.77
N GLN A 497 13.93 -4.89 1.94
CA GLN A 497 13.92 -6.35 1.84
C GLN A 497 15.32 -6.93 1.49
N ALA A 498 16.05 -6.27 0.58
CA ALA A 498 17.40 -6.66 0.18
C ALA A 498 18.41 -6.52 1.33
N SER A 499 18.34 -5.41 2.07
CA SER A 499 19.31 -5.07 3.12
C SER A 499 19.05 -5.78 4.44
N THR A 500 17.80 -6.12 4.76
CA THR A 500 17.45 -6.74 6.05
C THR A 500 17.45 -8.26 6.00
N GLY A 501 17.70 -8.87 4.84
CA GLY A 501 17.77 -10.33 4.70
C GLY A 501 16.52 -11.03 4.19
N ILE A 502 15.42 -10.31 3.98
CA ILE A 502 14.16 -10.89 3.49
C ILE A 502 14.37 -11.55 2.12
N MET A 503 15.06 -10.88 1.19
CA MET A 503 15.27 -11.43 -0.16
C MET A 503 16.18 -12.65 -0.18
N VAL A 504 17.22 -12.68 0.67
CA VAL A 504 18.12 -13.83 0.79
C VAL A 504 17.39 -15.01 1.40
N ARG A 505 16.60 -14.79 2.46
CA ARG A 505 15.77 -15.82 3.10
C ARG A 505 14.80 -16.45 2.10
N TYR A 506 14.07 -15.61 1.38
CA TYR A 506 13.05 -16.06 0.45
C TYR A 506 13.63 -16.71 -0.80
N GLY A 507 14.74 -16.18 -1.31
CA GLY A 507 15.50 -16.76 -2.42
C GLY A 507 16.25 -18.04 -2.02
N GLY A 508 16.56 -18.22 -0.74
CA GLY A 508 17.28 -19.36 -0.17
C GLY A 508 18.81 -19.20 -0.12
N SER A 509 19.37 -18.20 -0.81
CA SER A 509 20.79 -17.87 -0.80
C SER A 509 21.04 -16.47 -1.37
N HIS A 510 22.29 -15.98 -1.27
CA HIS A 510 22.70 -14.75 -1.95
C HIS A 510 22.65 -14.89 -3.49
N ASP A 511 22.92 -16.08 -4.02
CA ASP A 511 22.93 -16.34 -5.46
C ASP A 511 21.53 -16.41 -6.06
N THR A 512 20.55 -16.79 -5.25
CA THR A 512 19.15 -16.99 -5.65
C THR A 512 18.18 -15.99 -5.02
N CYS A 513 18.69 -14.88 -4.47
CA CYS A 513 17.89 -13.85 -3.82
C CYS A 513 16.75 -13.34 -4.72
N GLU A 514 15.58 -13.13 -4.13
CA GLU A 514 14.37 -12.70 -4.84
C GLU A 514 13.50 -11.85 -3.90
N GLU A 515 12.79 -10.87 -4.46
CA GLU A 515 11.73 -10.13 -3.76
C GLU A 515 10.74 -11.10 -3.10
N HIS A 516 10.36 -10.84 -1.84
CA HIS A 516 9.30 -11.61 -1.18
C HIS A 516 7.95 -11.37 -1.86
N ALA A 517 7.62 -10.08 -2.01
CA ALA A 517 6.65 -9.60 -2.98
C ALA A 517 7.12 -8.33 -3.67
N HIS A 518 6.67 -8.18 -4.90
CA HIS A 518 7.07 -7.09 -5.80
C HIS A 518 6.52 -5.72 -5.36
N VAL A 519 5.47 -5.69 -4.53
CA VAL A 519 4.94 -4.47 -3.88
C VAL A 519 4.30 -4.84 -2.53
N GLY A 520 4.55 -4.04 -1.49
CA GLY A 520 3.73 -4.01 -0.28
C GLY A 520 4.10 -4.98 0.83
N THR A 521 5.29 -5.60 0.80
CA THR A 521 5.77 -6.44 1.92
C THR A 521 5.99 -5.62 3.20
N ILE A 522 6.33 -4.34 3.09
CA ILE A 522 6.67 -3.46 4.21
C ILE A 522 5.90 -2.14 4.12
N ASP A 523 5.74 -1.58 2.92
CA ASP A 523 5.21 -0.22 2.68
C ASP A 523 3.88 0.07 3.39
N THR A 524 2.84 -0.70 3.09
CA THR A 524 1.49 -0.46 3.64
C THR A 524 1.53 -0.56 5.16
N ILE A 525 2.16 -1.61 5.69
CA ILE A 525 2.15 -1.84 7.14
C ILE A 525 3.03 -0.83 7.88
N ALA A 526 4.11 -0.34 7.25
CA ALA A 526 4.88 0.77 7.77
C ALA A 526 4.10 2.08 7.78
N GLY A 527 3.21 2.29 6.80
CA GLY A 527 2.22 3.37 6.83
C GLY A 527 1.24 3.25 8.00
N VAL A 528 0.71 2.05 8.28
CA VAL A 528 -0.14 1.82 9.47
C VAL A 528 0.64 2.11 10.76
N CYS A 529 1.90 1.71 10.81
CA CYS A 529 2.80 2.02 11.93
C CYS A 529 3.02 3.53 12.09
N GLY A 530 3.21 4.28 11.00
CA GLY A 530 3.32 5.74 11.04
C GLY A 530 2.04 6.42 11.53
N ALA A 531 0.87 5.86 11.23
CA ALA A 531 -0.40 6.32 11.79
C ALA A 531 -0.48 6.06 13.30
N ALA A 532 -0.07 4.88 13.76
CA ALA A 532 0.04 4.56 15.19
C ALA A 532 1.01 5.53 15.90
N SER A 533 2.19 5.80 15.32
CA SER A 533 3.15 6.78 15.84
C SER A 533 2.55 8.20 15.93
N THR A 534 1.77 8.61 14.93
CA THR A 534 1.04 9.89 14.93
C THR A 534 0.02 9.96 16.07
N LEU A 535 -0.80 8.92 16.24
CA LEU A 535 -1.79 8.84 17.32
C LEU A 535 -1.11 8.88 18.69
N TYR A 536 0.02 8.18 18.85
CA TYR A 536 0.82 8.24 20.07
C TYR A 536 1.36 9.65 20.35
N ALA A 537 1.83 10.38 19.33
CA ALA A 537 2.25 11.77 19.50
C ALA A 537 1.08 12.70 19.87
N ILE A 538 -0.12 12.48 19.32
CA ILE A 538 -1.33 13.22 19.73
C ILE A 538 -1.64 12.92 21.20
N LEU A 539 -1.53 11.66 21.62
CA LEU A 539 -1.75 11.25 23.00
C LEU A 539 -0.77 11.93 23.97
N LYS A 540 0.53 11.96 23.63
CA LYS A 540 1.55 12.70 24.42
C LYS A 540 1.22 14.19 24.50
N ARG A 541 0.80 14.81 23.40
CA ARG A 541 0.38 16.22 23.40
C ARG A 541 -0.79 16.48 24.35
N GLN A 542 -1.78 15.58 24.37
CA GLN A 542 -2.94 15.68 25.28
C GLN A 542 -2.55 15.49 26.74
N GLN A 543 -1.89 14.37 27.07
CA GLN A 543 -1.67 13.93 28.45
C GLN A 543 -0.49 14.63 29.13
N GLU A 544 0.55 14.94 28.36
CA GLU A 544 1.82 15.44 28.86
C GLU A 544 2.06 16.90 28.46
N GLY A 545 1.35 17.41 27.44
CA GLY A 545 1.63 18.71 26.86
C GLY A 545 2.90 18.70 26.02
N MET A 546 3.29 17.53 25.50
CA MET A 546 4.50 17.37 24.70
C MET A 546 4.17 17.34 23.22
N VAL A 547 4.75 18.26 22.45
CA VAL A 547 4.70 18.21 20.99
C VAL A 547 5.92 17.45 20.52
N CYS A 548 5.65 16.32 19.87
CA CYS A 548 6.69 15.42 19.39
C CYS A 548 6.80 15.44 17.87
N GLU A 549 7.98 15.09 17.40
CA GLU A 549 8.12 14.43 16.11
C GLU A 549 7.78 12.95 16.27
N ALA A 550 6.75 12.48 15.57
CA ALA A 550 6.44 11.06 15.41
C ALA A 550 7.31 10.47 14.30
N ARG A 551 8.01 9.37 14.59
CA ARG A 551 8.92 8.69 13.65
C ARG A 551 8.62 7.22 13.51
N THR A 552 8.87 6.70 12.31
CA THR A 552 9.05 5.27 12.02
C THR A 552 9.83 5.18 10.69
N SER A 553 10.27 3.97 10.34
CA SER A 553 10.91 3.72 9.05
C SER A 553 10.56 2.34 8.51
N LEU A 554 10.73 2.15 7.21
CA LEU A 554 10.62 0.83 6.60
C LEU A 554 11.57 -0.17 7.26
N ALA A 555 12.82 0.23 7.55
CA ALA A 555 13.81 -0.61 8.22
C ALA A 555 13.38 -1.03 9.63
N ALA A 556 12.77 -0.14 10.42
CA ALA A 556 12.24 -0.48 11.74
C ALA A 556 11.16 -1.55 11.65
N VAL A 557 10.21 -1.39 10.73
CA VAL A 557 9.08 -2.32 10.57
C VAL A 557 9.54 -3.66 9.98
N SER A 558 10.50 -3.65 9.05
CA SER A 558 11.07 -4.86 8.45
C SER A 558 11.73 -5.80 9.46
N GLN A 559 12.35 -5.26 10.51
CA GLN A 559 12.94 -6.07 11.58
C GLN A 559 11.89 -6.85 12.36
N TYR A 560 10.71 -6.27 12.55
CA TYR A 560 9.62 -6.94 13.25
C TYR A 560 8.96 -8.04 12.42
N ILE A 561 8.87 -7.84 11.12
CA ILE A 561 8.48 -8.91 10.18
C ILE A 561 9.42 -10.12 10.31
N GLN A 562 10.67 -9.90 10.71
CA GLN A 562 11.67 -10.96 10.91
C GLN A 562 11.90 -11.33 12.38
N TYR A 563 11.14 -10.77 13.32
CA TYR A 563 11.40 -10.86 14.76
C TYR A 563 11.58 -12.30 15.26
N PRO A 564 10.73 -13.28 14.87
CA PRO A 564 10.91 -14.66 15.32
C PRO A 564 12.25 -15.26 14.93
N PHE A 565 12.78 -14.93 13.75
CA PHE A 565 14.04 -15.49 13.24
C PHE A 565 15.26 -14.79 13.82
N ILE A 566 15.12 -13.51 14.16
CA ILE A 566 16.18 -12.75 14.83
C ILE A 566 16.46 -13.34 16.21
N VAL A 567 15.41 -13.80 16.91
CA VAL A 567 15.56 -14.35 18.28
C VAL A 567 15.76 -15.87 18.28
N ALA A 568 14.99 -16.62 17.50
CA ALA A 568 15.05 -18.10 17.50
C ALA A 568 16.07 -18.67 16.50
N GLY A 569 16.61 -17.85 15.61
CA GLY A 569 17.48 -18.28 14.52
C GLY A 569 16.72 -18.69 13.25
N GLU A 570 17.47 -19.19 12.27
CA GLU A 570 16.93 -19.62 10.97
C GLU A 570 16.02 -20.84 11.12
N PRO A 571 14.77 -20.78 10.61
CA PRO A 571 13.86 -21.91 10.66
C PRO A 571 14.28 -23.00 9.66
N PRO A 572 14.03 -24.29 9.97
CA PRO A 572 14.23 -25.36 9.02
C PRO A 572 13.38 -25.17 7.75
N CYS A 573 13.83 -25.78 6.64
CA CYS A 573 13.11 -25.85 5.38
C CYS A 573 12.85 -27.32 5.02
N VAL A 574 11.62 -27.62 4.60
CA VAL A 574 11.17 -28.95 4.18
C VAL A 574 10.60 -28.87 2.77
N GLY A 575 10.79 -29.93 1.98
CA GLY A 575 10.27 -30.04 0.62
C GLY A 575 10.98 -29.17 -0.44
N GLY A 576 12.04 -28.47 -0.06
CA GLY A 576 12.87 -27.65 -0.94
C GLY A 576 13.57 -26.52 -0.17
N LYS A 577 14.14 -25.55 -0.90
CA LYS A 577 14.76 -24.34 -0.35
C LYS A 577 14.34 -23.11 -1.16
N GLY A 578 14.43 -21.93 -0.53
CA GLY A 578 14.07 -20.66 -1.17
C GLY A 578 12.65 -20.70 -1.74
N LYS A 579 12.49 -20.30 -3.01
CA LYS A 579 11.20 -20.35 -3.73
C LYS A 579 10.60 -21.74 -3.90
N HIS A 580 11.34 -22.80 -3.62
CA HIS A 580 10.83 -24.18 -3.62
C HIS A 580 10.58 -24.73 -2.21
N CYS A 581 10.79 -23.93 -1.16
CA CYS A 581 10.45 -24.34 0.21
C CYS A 581 8.96 -24.64 0.31
N MET A 582 8.62 -25.75 0.97
CA MET A 582 7.23 -26.17 1.17
C MET A 582 6.79 -26.03 2.62
N GLY A 583 7.71 -25.96 3.59
CA GLY A 583 7.34 -25.86 5.00
C GLY A 583 8.53 -25.84 5.95
N MET A 584 8.23 -25.90 7.25
CA MET A 584 9.22 -25.91 8.32
C MET A 584 9.46 -27.32 8.87
N THR A 585 8.40 -28.12 8.98
CA THR A 585 8.44 -29.50 9.46
C THR A 585 7.48 -30.34 8.61
N PRO A 586 7.56 -31.68 8.61
CA PRO A 586 6.60 -32.51 7.86
C PRO A 586 5.13 -32.22 8.22
N TYR A 587 4.82 -31.77 9.45
CA TYR A 587 3.46 -31.44 9.90
C TYR A 587 3.14 -29.94 9.87
N TYR A 588 4.03 -29.12 9.33
CA TYR A 588 3.85 -27.70 9.08
C TYR A 588 4.36 -27.38 7.68
N CYS A 589 3.64 -27.86 6.67
CA CYS A 589 4.11 -27.91 5.28
C CYS A 589 2.97 -27.92 4.26
N VAL A 590 3.27 -27.40 3.08
CA VAL A 590 2.40 -27.44 1.91
C VAL A 590 2.60 -28.75 1.16
N TYR A 591 1.50 -29.41 0.84
CA TYR A 591 1.45 -30.64 0.07
C TYR A 591 0.56 -30.50 -1.17
N ARG A 592 0.77 -31.39 -2.13
CA ARG A 592 -0.08 -31.53 -3.30
C ARG A 592 -1.07 -32.68 -3.10
N ALA A 593 -2.36 -32.37 -3.10
CA ALA A 593 -3.44 -33.34 -3.27
C ALA A 593 -3.73 -33.59 -4.77
N LYS A 594 -4.63 -34.52 -5.09
CA LYS A 594 -5.08 -34.80 -6.46
C LYS A 594 -5.58 -33.53 -7.17
N ASP A 595 -6.33 -32.71 -6.46
CA ASP A 595 -7.11 -31.59 -6.99
C ASP A 595 -6.58 -30.19 -6.58
N CYS A 596 -5.77 -30.08 -5.53
CA CYS A 596 -5.25 -28.79 -5.06
C CYS A 596 -3.90 -28.87 -4.35
N HIS A 597 -3.33 -27.71 -3.99
CA HIS A 597 -2.33 -27.63 -2.93
C HIS A 597 -3.03 -27.31 -1.61
N LEU A 598 -2.50 -27.84 -0.52
CA LEU A 598 -3.02 -27.61 0.84
C LEU A 598 -1.87 -27.42 1.82
N MET A 599 -2.09 -26.61 2.84
CA MET A 599 -1.24 -26.44 4.01
C MET A 599 -1.68 -27.44 5.07
N LEU A 600 -0.78 -28.28 5.55
CA LEU A 600 -0.97 -29.14 6.71
C LEU A 600 -0.37 -28.45 7.93
N THR A 601 -1.14 -28.33 9.00
CA THR A 601 -0.70 -27.84 10.32
C THR A 601 -1.18 -28.78 11.43
N GLY A 602 -0.47 -28.87 12.54
CA GLY A 602 -0.95 -29.56 13.74
C GLY A 602 0.06 -30.52 14.35
N ILE A 603 -0.44 -31.40 15.22
CA ILE A 603 0.40 -32.32 16.00
C ILE A 603 0.75 -33.57 15.20
N ALA A 604 2.02 -33.98 15.28
CA ALA A 604 2.53 -35.18 14.62
C ALA A 604 1.63 -36.40 14.87
N ASN A 605 1.26 -37.08 13.78
CA ASN A 605 0.43 -38.27 13.81
C ASN A 605 0.95 -39.32 12.82
N PRO A 606 2.04 -40.02 13.18
CA PRO A 606 2.72 -40.93 12.27
C PRO A 606 1.88 -42.13 11.86
N THR A 607 0.88 -42.51 12.68
CA THR A 607 0.01 -43.66 12.43
C THR A 607 -0.91 -43.45 11.22
N ILE A 608 -1.30 -42.20 10.92
CA ILE A 608 -2.27 -41.92 9.86
C ILE A 608 -1.57 -41.48 8.57
N VAL A 609 -0.66 -40.51 8.67
CA VAL A 609 -0.06 -39.86 7.50
C VAL A 609 1.43 -40.19 7.32
N GLY A 610 2.03 -40.98 8.21
CA GLY A 610 3.47 -41.20 8.26
C GLY A 610 4.21 -40.08 8.99
N ASN A 611 5.53 -40.21 9.12
CA ASN A 611 6.37 -39.33 9.97
C ASN A 611 7.29 -38.42 9.15
N THR A 612 7.61 -38.82 7.93
CA THR A 612 8.52 -38.05 7.06
C THR A 612 7.75 -37.21 6.05
N TYR A 613 8.43 -36.22 5.46
CA TYR A 613 7.85 -35.41 4.40
C TYR A 613 7.40 -36.25 3.20
N ASP A 614 8.17 -37.27 2.82
CA ASP A 614 7.85 -38.09 1.66
C ASP A 614 6.66 -39.02 1.92
N ASP A 615 6.53 -39.58 3.14
CA ASP A 615 5.35 -40.38 3.53
C ASP A 615 4.06 -39.56 3.41
N ILE A 616 4.06 -38.36 3.99
CA ILE A 616 2.90 -37.48 3.99
C ILE A 616 2.62 -37.02 2.56
N LYS A 617 3.64 -36.69 1.79
CA LYS A 617 3.50 -36.30 0.38
C LYS A 617 2.85 -37.39 -0.46
N GLU A 618 3.24 -38.64 -0.29
CA GLU A 618 2.61 -39.78 -0.97
C GLU A 618 1.16 -39.97 -0.51
N PHE A 619 0.90 -39.89 0.80
CA PHE A 619 -0.45 -39.97 1.37
C PHE A 619 -1.39 -38.93 0.75
N MET A 620 -0.93 -37.67 0.66
CA MET A 620 -1.69 -36.53 0.15
C MET A 620 -1.92 -36.62 -1.37
N ARG A 621 -0.89 -36.94 -2.16
CA ARG A 621 -0.97 -36.96 -3.64
C ARG A 621 -2.00 -37.94 -4.18
N ASN A 622 -2.29 -39.00 -3.45
CA ASN A 622 -3.22 -40.05 -3.86
C ASN A 622 -4.68 -39.78 -3.46
N LYS A 623 -4.99 -38.63 -2.85
CA LYS A 623 -6.33 -38.30 -2.36
C LYS A 623 -6.75 -36.89 -2.78
N THR A 624 -8.04 -36.67 -2.89
CA THR A 624 -8.64 -35.34 -3.04
C THR A 624 -8.61 -34.59 -1.70
N PHE A 625 -8.70 -33.26 -1.75
CA PHE A 625 -8.77 -32.44 -0.54
C PHE A 625 -9.88 -32.91 0.41
N LYS A 626 -11.07 -33.25 -0.12
CA LYS A 626 -12.21 -33.64 0.70
C LYS A 626 -12.00 -34.96 1.41
N GLU A 627 -11.38 -35.95 0.74
CA GLU A 627 -11.02 -37.23 1.37
C GLU A 627 -10.02 -37.01 2.50
N ILE A 628 -9.02 -36.15 2.31
CA ILE A 628 -8.01 -35.82 3.31
C ILE A 628 -8.65 -35.12 4.53
N GLU A 629 -9.48 -34.10 4.29
CA GLU A 629 -10.21 -33.39 5.35
C GLU A 629 -11.05 -34.35 6.21
N ILE A 630 -11.76 -35.29 5.58
CA ILE A 630 -12.56 -36.29 6.30
C ILE A 630 -11.66 -37.21 7.14
N LEU A 631 -10.57 -37.72 6.57
CA LEU A 631 -9.66 -38.63 7.27
C LEU A 631 -8.96 -37.98 8.47
N LEU A 632 -8.68 -36.68 8.39
CA LEU A 632 -7.99 -35.95 9.46
C LEU A 632 -8.94 -35.31 10.48
N SER A 633 -10.25 -35.31 10.23
CA SER A 633 -11.26 -34.65 11.07
C SER A 633 -11.29 -35.11 12.54
N SER A 634 -10.86 -36.34 12.83
CA SER A 634 -10.80 -36.91 14.19
C SER A 634 -9.41 -36.78 14.84
N THR A 635 -8.50 -36.04 14.20
CA THR A 635 -7.12 -35.88 14.63
C THR A 635 -6.84 -34.44 15.07
N LEU A 636 -5.64 -34.19 15.60
CA LEU A 636 -5.15 -32.84 15.87
C LEU A 636 -4.40 -32.23 14.67
N LEU A 637 -4.53 -32.82 13.49
CA LEU A 637 -4.05 -32.26 12.23
C LEU A 637 -5.17 -31.47 11.55
N SER A 638 -4.81 -30.38 10.92
CA SER A 638 -5.70 -29.57 10.10
C SER A 638 -5.11 -29.36 8.72
N VAL A 639 -5.99 -29.29 7.72
CA VAL A 639 -5.63 -29.00 6.35
C VAL A 639 -6.37 -27.77 5.86
N THR A 640 -5.64 -26.84 5.27
CA THR A 640 -6.19 -25.62 4.69
C THR A 640 -5.83 -25.56 3.21
N ARG A 641 -6.83 -25.46 2.34
CA ARG A 641 -6.59 -25.34 0.91
C ARG A 641 -5.85 -24.05 0.61
N LEU A 642 -4.78 -24.12 -0.19
CA LEU A 642 -4.14 -22.93 -0.73
C LEU A 642 -5.11 -22.27 -1.71
N ARG A 643 -5.36 -20.99 -1.49
CA ARG A 643 -6.15 -20.14 -2.38
C ARG A 643 -5.22 -19.31 -3.24
N ASP A 644 -5.79 -18.69 -4.27
CA ASP A 644 -5.16 -17.60 -4.99
C ASP A 644 -6.07 -16.37 -4.96
N THR A 645 -5.48 -15.21 -5.20
CA THR A 645 -6.10 -13.88 -5.11
C THR A 645 -7.21 -13.75 -6.15
N SER A 646 -7.10 -14.43 -7.30
CA SER A 646 -8.15 -14.44 -8.31
C SER A 646 -9.39 -15.22 -7.84
N GLU A 647 -9.20 -16.35 -7.14
CA GLU A 647 -10.26 -17.12 -6.51
C GLU A 647 -10.92 -16.34 -5.39
N LEU A 648 -10.15 -15.72 -4.49
CA LEU A 648 -10.68 -14.86 -3.43
C LEU A 648 -11.53 -13.72 -4.00
N ARG A 649 -11.06 -13.03 -5.05
CA ARG A 649 -11.86 -12.00 -5.72
C ARG A 649 -13.16 -12.57 -6.30
N ARG A 650 -13.13 -13.72 -6.98
CA ARG A 650 -14.36 -14.33 -7.52
C ARG A 650 -15.37 -14.67 -6.44
N MET A 651 -14.92 -15.09 -5.26
CA MET A 651 -15.78 -15.49 -4.15
C MET A 651 -16.32 -14.30 -3.36
N PHE A 652 -15.51 -13.26 -3.17
CA PHE A 652 -15.77 -12.20 -2.17
C PHE A 652 -15.88 -10.79 -2.78
N THR A 653 -16.03 -10.66 -4.10
CA THR A 653 -16.32 -9.35 -4.72
C THR A 653 -17.77 -8.94 -4.48
N VAL A 654 -17.96 -7.72 -4.00
CA VAL A 654 -19.25 -7.10 -3.73
C VAL A 654 -19.41 -5.79 -4.51
N LYS A 655 -20.64 -5.54 -4.99
CA LYS A 655 -21.04 -4.29 -5.66
C LYS A 655 -21.75 -3.33 -4.70
N LYS A 656 -21.15 -3.08 -3.54
CA LYS A 656 -21.71 -2.18 -2.52
C LYS A 656 -20.71 -1.09 -2.17
N GLN A 657 -21.20 0.11 -1.91
CA GLN A 657 -20.38 1.26 -1.51
C GLN A 657 -20.21 1.37 0.02
N THR A 658 -20.86 0.49 0.77
CA THR A 658 -20.89 0.44 2.24
C THR A 658 -20.16 -0.81 2.74
N LEU A 659 -19.27 -0.66 3.72
CA LEU A 659 -18.43 -1.74 4.27
C LEU A 659 -19.28 -2.83 4.97
N SER A 660 -18.99 -4.13 4.76
CA SER A 660 -19.56 -5.21 5.59
C SER A 660 -18.58 -5.64 6.68
N LEU A 661 -18.99 -5.49 7.94
CA LEU A 661 -18.23 -6.00 9.09
C LEU A 661 -18.52 -7.47 9.40
N SER A 662 -19.24 -8.19 8.54
CA SER A 662 -19.56 -9.61 8.76
C SER A 662 -18.64 -10.59 8.02
N SER A 663 -17.93 -10.13 6.97
CA SER A 663 -17.08 -10.98 6.13
C SER A 663 -15.61 -10.80 6.49
N THR A 664 -14.81 -11.87 6.43
CA THR A 664 -13.34 -11.77 6.57
C THR A 664 -12.71 -11.11 5.35
N TYR A 665 -13.11 -11.55 4.16
CA TYR A 665 -12.66 -10.98 2.89
C TYR A 665 -13.78 -10.18 2.25
N GLU A 666 -13.45 -9.01 1.74
CA GLU A 666 -14.36 -8.21 0.94
C GLU A 666 -13.57 -7.47 -0.13
N TYR A 667 -13.96 -7.63 -1.39
CA TYR A 667 -13.41 -6.89 -2.51
C TYR A 667 -14.48 -5.96 -3.07
N VAL A 668 -14.24 -4.66 -3.05
CA VAL A 668 -15.21 -3.67 -3.50
C VAL A 668 -15.01 -3.38 -4.98
N GLU A 669 -16.06 -3.61 -5.77
CA GLU A 669 -16.13 -3.22 -7.17
C GLU A 669 -16.68 -1.79 -7.29
N CYS A 670 -15.86 -0.87 -7.77
CA CYS A 670 -16.20 0.53 -7.98
C CYS A 670 -16.35 0.83 -9.48
N ASP A 671 -17.59 0.85 -9.97
CA ASP A 671 -17.89 1.18 -11.37
C ASP A 671 -17.70 2.66 -11.72
N ASN A 672 -17.82 3.54 -10.71
CA ASN A 672 -17.78 5.00 -10.88
C ASN A 672 -16.44 5.63 -10.48
N HIS A 673 -15.38 4.82 -10.28
CA HIS A 673 -14.07 5.39 -9.97
C HIS A 673 -13.60 6.27 -11.14
N PRO A 674 -12.94 7.42 -10.89
CA PRO A 674 -12.43 8.32 -11.93
C PRO A 674 -11.60 7.67 -13.05
N MET A 675 -11.03 6.50 -12.80
CA MET A 675 -10.19 5.73 -13.73
C MET A 675 -10.94 4.58 -14.43
N GLY A 676 -12.25 4.44 -14.25
CA GLY A 676 -13.04 3.31 -14.74
C GLY A 676 -13.25 2.23 -13.68
N ARG A 677 -13.66 1.03 -14.09
CA ARG A 677 -14.04 -0.07 -13.18
C ARG A 677 -12.82 -0.58 -12.39
N THR A 678 -12.79 -0.34 -11.08
CA THR A 678 -11.73 -0.84 -10.19
C THR A 678 -12.24 -1.86 -9.19
N ILE A 679 -11.44 -2.87 -8.87
CA ILE A 679 -11.71 -3.81 -7.78
C ILE A 679 -10.55 -3.75 -6.80
N MET A 680 -10.81 -3.59 -5.51
CA MET A 680 -9.78 -3.60 -4.47
C MET A 680 -10.29 -4.18 -3.15
N VAL A 681 -9.38 -4.59 -2.28
CA VAL A 681 -9.73 -5.04 -0.93
C VAL A 681 -10.39 -3.89 -0.15
N SER A 682 -11.49 -4.21 0.50
CA SER A 682 -12.21 -3.31 1.40
C SER A 682 -11.36 -3.02 2.64
N PRO A 683 -11.23 -1.76 3.10
CA PRO A 683 -10.42 -1.42 4.27
C PRO A 683 -11.14 -1.79 5.58
N VAL A 684 -11.25 -3.08 5.87
CA VAL A 684 -11.98 -3.65 7.03
C VAL A 684 -11.09 -4.45 7.99
N ALA A 685 -9.77 -4.28 7.93
CA ALA A 685 -8.83 -4.95 8.83
C ALA A 685 -9.14 -4.70 10.33
N MET A 686 -9.62 -3.50 10.66
CA MET A 686 -10.02 -3.14 12.02
C MET A 686 -11.54 -2.97 12.07
N ARG A 687 -12.21 -3.72 12.96
CA ARG A 687 -13.65 -3.65 13.16
C ARG A 687 -13.94 -2.79 14.39
N LEU A 688 -14.16 -1.52 14.12
CA LEU A 688 -14.56 -0.49 15.08
C LEU A 688 -15.81 0.22 14.53
N SER A 689 -16.41 1.13 15.30
CA SER A 689 -17.32 2.12 14.72
C SER A 689 -16.51 3.13 13.90
N ILE A 690 -16.16 2.75 12.67
CA ILE A 690 -15.38 3.55 11.72
C ILE A 690 -16.36 4.37 10.86
N LYS A 691 -15.94 5.57 10.44
CA LYS A 691 -16.67 6.33 9.43
C LYS A 691 -16.65 5.54 8.11
N ASP A 692 -17.82 5.35 7.52
CA ASP A 692 -17.93 4.76 6.17
C ASP A 692 -17.18 5.68 5.19
N LEU A 693 -15.98 5.26 4.79
CA LEU A 693 -15.19 5.99 3.80
C LEU A 693 -15.64 5.53 2.41
N SER A 694 -15.93 6.50 1.55
CA SER A 694 -16.09 6.18 0.14
C SER A 694 -14.82 5.47 -0.34
N PRO A 695 -14.95 4.32 -1.02
CA PRO A 695 -13.79 3.61 -1.58
C PRO A 695 -13.12 4.39 -2.72
N ILE A 696 -13.62 5.57 -3.09
CA ILE A 696 -13.13 6.33 -4.23
C ILE A 696 -12.05 7.33 -3.78
N ALA A 697 -10.83 7.14 -4.28
CA ALA A 697 -9.77 8.13 -4.15
C ALA A 697 -10.08 9.40 -4.95
N PRO A 698 -9.70 10.60 -4.46
CA PRO A 698 -9.92 11.83 -5.19
C PRO A 698 -9.08 11.87 -6.48
N LYS A 699 -9.57 12.55 -7.51
CA LYS A 699 -8.72 12.90 -8.66
C LYS A 699 -7.58 13.80 -8.20
N TYR A 700 -6.44 13.67 -8.87
CA TYR A 700 -5.27 14.52 -8.66
C TYR A 700 -5.66 16.00 -8.81
N GLY A 701 -5.49 16.78 -7.74
CA GLY A 701 -5.85 18.20 -7.70
C GLY A 701 -7.34 18.53 -7.63
N GLN A 702 -8.22 17.55 -7.43
CA GLN A 702 -9.68 17.73 -7.46
C GLN A 702 -10.20 18.88 -6.59
N HIS A 703 -9.56 19.14 -5.46
CA HIS A 703 -10.03 20.10 -4.47
C HIS A 703 -9.22 21.40 -4.46
N THR A 704 -8.32 21.60 -5.44
CA THR A 704 -7.35 22.70 -5.43
C THR A 704 -8.01 24.07 -5.27
N LEU A 705 -8.99 24.38 -6.12
CA LEU A 705 -9.69 25.68 -6.06
C LEU A 705 -10.44 25.86 -4.74
N HIS A 706 -11.12 24.82 -4.25
CA HIS A 706 -11.87 24.91 -3.01
C HIS A 706 -10.96 25.15 -1.80
N ILE A 707 -9.84 24.44 -1.72
CA ILE A 707 -8.87 24.59 -0.64
C ILE A 707 -8.19 25.97 -0.71
N LEU A 708 -7.79 26.43 -1.90
CA LEU A 708 -7.21 27.77 -2.04
C LEU A 708 -8.20 28.89 -1.65
N LYS A 709 -9.50 28.71 -1.90
CA LYS A 709 -10.53 29.65 -1.42
C LYS A 709 -10.62 29.65 0.11
N SER A 710 -10.58 28.47 0.75
CA SER A 710 -10.74 28.36 2.20
C SER A 710 -9.58 28.97 3.00
N ILE A 711 -8.40 29.10 2.39
CA ILE A 711 -7.25 29.83 2.95
C ILE A 711 -7.09 31.26 2.40
N HIS A 712 -8.15 31.82 1.80
CA HIS A 712 -8.20 33.20 1.26
C HIS A 712 -7.13 33.55 0.20
N MET A 713 -6.56 32.54 -0.47
CA MET A 713 -5.57 32.75 -1.53
C MET A 713 -6.18 33.27 -2.85
N LEU A 714 -7.50 33.20 -3.01
CA LEU A 714 -8.20 33.57 -4.25
C LEU A 714 -8.93 34.93 -4.21
N HIS A 715 -8.98 35.60 -3.05
CA HIS A 715 -9.74 36.85 -2.86
C HIS A 715 -8.87 38.11 -2.70
N THR A 716 -7.55 37.99 -2.73
CA THR A 716 -6.66 39.14 -2.61
C THR A 716 -6.53 39.88 -3.94
N HIS A 717 -7.27 40.98 -4.08
CA HIS A 717 -7.19 41.97 -5.17
C HIS A 717 -5.78 42.59 -5.38
N THR A 718 -4.79 42.22 -4.58
CA THR A 718 -3.43 42.77 -4.59
C THR A 718 -2.45 42.07 -5.51
N TRP A 719 -2.82 40.96 -6.16
CA TRP A 719 -1.90 40.20 -7.01
C TRP A 719 -2.36 40.26 -8.45
N GLY A 720 -1.62 41.03 -9.26
CA GLY A 720 -2.01 41.47 -10.60
C GLY A 720 -2.46 40.35 -11.54
N LYS A 721 -3.29 40.70 -12.52
CA LYS A 721 -3.86 39.81 -13.54
C LYS A 721 -2.83 38.93 -14.28
N ASP A 722 -1.55 39.28 -14.24
CA ASP A 722 -0.46 38.52 -14.85
C ASP A 722 0.12 37.40 -13.95
N SER A 723 -0.26 37.35 -12.66
CA SER A 723 0.25 36.39 -11.67
C SER A 723 -0.46 35.04 -11.72
N TYR A 724 -1.71 35.02 -12.19
CA TYR A 724 -2.50 33.80 -12.35
C TYR A 724 -1.96 32.89 -13.47
N GLY A 725 -1.12 33.41 -14.37
CA GLY A 725 -0.41 32.63 -15.38
C GLY A 725 0.66 31.68 -14.82
N LYS A 726 0.98 31.75 -13.52
CA LYS A 726 1.94 30.87 -12.85
C LYS A 726 1.32 29.84 -11.90
N ALA A 727 0.05 29.98 -11.55
CA ALA A 727 -0.72 28.88 -10.97
C ALA A 727 -1.13 27.98 -12.15
N TYR A 728 -0.39 26.89 -12.35
CA TYR A 728 -0.57 26.02 -13.51
C TYR A 728 -1.98 25.40 -13.51
N ILE A 729 -2.91 26.02 -14.24
CA ILE A 729 -4.14 25.37 -14.66
C ILE A 729 -3.73 24.37 -15.73
N PRO A 730 -4.09 23.07 -15.63
CA PRO A 730 -3.66 22.06 -16.60
C PRO A 730 -4.01 22.50 -18.02
N GLN A 731 -2.99 22.66 -18.88
CA GLN A 731 -3.24 22.80 -20.31
C GLN A 731 -3.62 21.41 -20.84
N VAL A 732 -4.86 21.28 -21.30
CA VAL A 732 -5.33 20.08 -22.02
C VAL A 732 -4.66 20.06 -23.40
N PRO A 733 -4.18 18.91 -23.91
CA PRO A 733 -3.65 18.82 -25.27
C PRO A 733 -4.66 19.37 -26.29
N LYS A 734 -4.15 20.06 -27.32
CA LYS A 734 -4.98 20.54 -28.43
C LYS A 734 -5.70 19.35 -29.07
N CYS A 735 -7.00 19.43 -29.31
CA CYS A 735 -7.62 18.51 -30.27
C CYS A 735 -7.15 18.86 -31.69
N ASP A 736 -7.11 17.88 -32.59
CA ASP A 736 -6.64 18.02 -33.97
C ASP A 736 -7.32 19.18 -34.73
N PHE A 737 -8.55 19.50 -34.36
CA PHE A 737 -9.32 20.60 -34.94
C PHE A 737 -8.84 22.01 -34.49
N CYS A 738 -8.40 22.13 -33.23
CA CYS A 738 -7.92 23.41 -32.67
C CYS A 738 -6.51 23.78 -33.13
N ASN A 739 -5.74 22.81 -33.65
CA ASN A 739 -4.38 23.05 -34.14
C ASN A 739 -4.34 24.00 -35.35
N GLY A 740 -5.43 24.07 -36.14
CA GLY A 740 -5.49 24.89 -37.35
C GLY A 740 -5.84 26.37 -37.18
N LYS A 741 -6.12 26.88 -35.97
CA LYS A 741 -6.72 28.23 -35.78
C LYS A 741 -5.98 29.19 -34.84
N ASN A 742 -4.79 28.86 -34.33
CA ASN A 742 -3.95 29.77 -33.52
C ASN A 742 -4.71 30.55 -32.42
N LYS A 743 -5.67 29.90 -31.74
CA LYS A 743 -6.36 30.47 -30.58
C LYS A 743 -5.87 29.81 -29.30
N TYR A 744 -5.36 30.62 -28.39
CA TYR A 744 -5.07 30.22 -27.01
C TYR A 744 -6.40 30.07 -26.25
N LEU A 745 -6.59 28.96 -25.54
CA LEU A 745 -7.64 28.83 -24.54
C LEU A 745 -6.99 28.86 -23.16
N SER A 746 -6.97 30.03 -22.55
CA SER A 746 -6.90 30.16 -21.10
C SER A 746 -8.15 29.54 -20.50
N VAL A 747 -8.02 28.62 -19.55
CA VAL A 747 -9.16 28.16 -18.74
C VAL A 747 -9.57 29.33 -17.84
N ILE A 748 -10.41 30.21 -18.37
CA ILE A 748 -11.03 31.31 -17.63
C ILE A 748 -12.40 30.83 -17.18
N ASP A 749 -12.67 31.04 -15.89
CA ASP A 749 -13.93 31.03 -15.16
C ASP A 749 -14.99 30.00 -15.59
N CYS A 750 -15.29 29.07 -14.69
CA CYS A 750 -16.48 28.25 -14.77
C CYS A 750 -17.74 29.13 -14.76
N CYS A 751 -18.21 29.50 -15.96
CA CYS A 751 -19.57 29.88 -16.30
C CYS A 751 -19.83 29.48 -17.76
N HIS A 752 -20.04 28.17 -18.00
CA HIS A 752 -20.68 27.57 -19.18
C HIS A 752 -20.60 28.30 -20.54
N LYS A 753 -19.57 28.02 -21.36
CA LYS A 753 -19.71 27.95 -22.84
C LYS A 753 -18.66 26.98 -23.45
N LEU A 754 -19.04 25.71 -23.62
CA LEU A 754 -18.36 24.84 -24.59
C LEU A 754 -18.75 25.31 -26.00
N CYS A 755 -17.82 25.24 -26.97
CA CYS A 755 -18.20 25.49 -28.36
C CYS A 755 -19.20 24.43 -28.84
N ASN A 756 -20.09 24.79 -29.78
CA ASN A 756 -21.18 23.92 -30.26
C ASN A 756 -20.72 22.55 -30.78
N GLU A 757 -19.45 22.40 -31.18
CA GLU A 757 -18.91 21.13 -31.66
C GLU A 757 -18.37 20.22 -30.55
N CYS A 758 -17.92 20.76 -29.41
CA CYS A 758 -17.45 19.95 -28.27
C CYS A 758 -18.60 19.23 -27.55
N ILE A 759 -19.82 19.77 -27.62
CA ILE A 759 -21.03 19.16 -27.04
C ILE A 759 -21.36 17.82 -27.70
N MET A 760 -21.02 17.65 -28.99
CA MET A 760 -21.34 16.44 -29.75
C MET A 760 -20.44 15.24 -29.40
N VAL A 761 -19.31 15.44 -28.72
CA VAL A 761 -18.34 14.38 -28.40
C VAL A 761 -18.59 13.77 -27.02
N THR A 762 -19.23 14.50 -26.10
CA THR A 762 -19.53 14.00 -24.75
C THR A 762 -20.95 13.39 -24.68
N LEU A 763 -21.05 12.08 -24.91
CA LEU A 763 -22.28 11.28 -24.77
C LEU A 763 -22.93 11.31 -23.36
N LYS A 764 -22.33 11.98 -22.36
CA LYS A 764 -22.81 11.99 -20.96
C LYS A 764 -23.27 13.36 -20.43
N GLY A 765 -23.20 14.45 -21.19
CA GLY A 765 -23.81 15.74 -20.79
C GLY A 765 -23.26 16.41 -19.52
N LEU A 766 -22.07 16.01 -19.03
CA LEU A 766 -21.42 16.57 -17.84
C LEU A 766 -20.20 17.41 -18.23
N CYS A 767 -19.96 18.51 -17.51
CA CYS A 767 -18.75 19.31 -17.66
C CYS A 767 -17.50 18.51 -17.24
N PRO A 768 -16.46 18.37 -18.08
CA PRO A 768 -15.26 17.59 -17.75
C PRO A 768 -14.40 18.22 -16.63
N VAL A 769 -14.63 19.49 -16.29
CA VAL A 769 -13.88 20.22 -15.25
C VAL A 769 -14.58 20.19 -13.89
N CYS A 770 -15.91 20.39 -13.84
CA CYS A 770 -16.66 20.46 -12.58
C CYS A 770 -17.70 19.36 -12.37
N SER A 771 -17.96 18.52 -13.38
CA SER A 771 -18.95 17.42 -13.32
C SER A 771 -20.41 17.83 -13.06
N GLU A 772 -20.78 19.10 -13.29
CA GLU A 772 -22.18 19.55 -13.25
C GLU A 772 -22.86 19.49 -14.63
N THR A 773 -24.19 19.32 -14.63
CA THR A 773 -25.04 19.43 -15.83
C THR A 773 -25.26 20.90 -16.20
N SER A 774 -24.92 21.30 -17.43
CA SER A 774 -25.10 22.70 -17.83
C SER A 774 -26.57 23.11 -17.90
N GLU A 775 -26.91 24.28 -17.37
CA GLU A 775 -28.22 24.95 -17.45
C GLU A 775 -28.71 25.14 -18.91
N MET A 776 -27.78 25.12 -19.87
CA MET A 776 -28.03 25.18 -21.30
C MET A 776 -28.69 23.90 -21.85
N LEU A 777 -28.51 22.75 -21.20
CA LEU A 777 -29.09 21.46 -21.59
C LEU A 777 -30.58 21.38 -21.24
N GLN A 778 -31.00 21.93 -20.09
CA GLN A 778 -32.43 22.13 -19.77
C GLN A 778 -33.11 23.10 -20.75
N ASN A 779 -32.42 24.17 -21.16
CA ASN A 779 -32.91 25.13 -22.13
C ASN A 779 -32.94 24.60 -23.58
N LEU A 780 -31.99 23.73 -23.95
CA LEU A 780 -31.95 23.05 -25.26
C LEU A 780 -33.02 21.95 -25.36
N GLN A 781 -33.23 21.17 -24.31
CA GLN A 781 -34.31 20.19 -24.28
C GLN A 781 -35.68 20.85 -24.41
N THR A 782 -35.93 21.97 -23.71
CA THR A 782 -37.19 22.74 -23.84
C THR A 782 -37.35 23.42 -25.21
N ARG A 783 -36.27 23.92 -25.84
CA ARG A 783 -36.32 24.49 -27.20
C ARG A 783 -36.50 23.44 -28.30
N LEU A 784 -35.81 22.29 -28.20
CA LEU A 784 -35.94 21.19 -29.15
C LEU A 784 -37.33 20.56 -29.07
N TRP A 785 -37.90 20.41 -27.87
CA TRP A 785 -39.28 19.95 -27.72
C TRP A 785 -40.30 20.92 -28.34
N ARG A 786 -40.16 22.24 -28.09
CA ARG A 786 -41.06 23.25 -28.67
C ARG A 786 -40.99 23.32 -30.20
N ASN A 787 -39.79 23.21 -30.78
CA ASN A 787 -39.60 23.26 -32.24
C ASN A 787 -40.03 21.96 -32.93
N SER A 788 -39.82 20.79 -32.31
CA SER A 788 -40.26 19.50 -32.84
C SER A 788 -41.78 19.34 -32.76
N TYR A 789 -42.42 19.78 -31.68
CA TYR A 789 -43.88 19.77 -31.55
C TYR A 789 -44.56 20.73 -32.54
N SER A 790 -43.98 21.92 -32.76
CA SER A 790 -44.46 22.89 -33.76
C SER A 790 -44.31 22.40 -35.21
N LYS A 791 -43.30 21.60 -35.52
CA LYS A 791 -43.03 21.09 -36.89
C LYS A 791 -43.78 19.79 -37.18
N TRP A 792 -43.97 18.93 -36.17
CA TRP A 792 -44.83 17.75 -36.27
C TRP A 792 -46.29 18.14 -36.53
N ARG A 793 -46.80 19.20 -35.89
CA ARG A 793 -48.16 19.72 -36.09
C ARG A 793 -48.42 20.34 -37.48
N LYS A 794 -47.37 20.59 -38.29
CA LYS A 794 -47.45 21.23 -39.62
C LYS A 794 -47.08 20.30 -40.80
N GLY A 795 -46.85 19.01 -40.56
CA GLY A 795 -46.84 18.00 -41.62
C GLY A 795 -45.72 18.06 -42.68
N SER A 796 -44.60 18.77 -42.47
CA SER A 796 -43.50 18.83 -43.44
C SER A 796 -42.22 18.19 -42.87
N TRP A 797 -42.00 16.89 -43.13
CA TRP A 797 -40.77 16.19 -42.76
C TRP A 797 -40.07 15.59 -43.98
N TYR A 798 -39.92 16.35 -45.06
CA TYR A 798 -38.96 16.05 -46.12
C TYR A 798 -38.52 17.35 -46.78
N GLY A 799 -37.31 17.82 -46.44
CA GLY A 799 -36.69 18.97 -47.12
C GLY A 799 -35.73 19.79 -46.26
N SER A 800 -34.43 19.73 -46.63
CA SER A 800 -33.33 20.67 -46.30
C SER A 800 -32.45 20.40 -45.06
N ILE A 801 -31.44 19.54 -45.23
CA ILE A 801 -30.13 19.62 -44.53
C ILE A 801 -29.09 20.41 -45.37
N THR A 802 -29.46 20.89 -46.56
CA THR A 802 -28.53 21.50 -47.51
C THR A 802 -28.47 23.04 -47.50
N ARG A 803 -29.04 23.74 -46.51
CA ARG A 803 -28.95 25.23 -46.43
C ARG A 803 -28.14 25.80 -45.27
N THR A 804 -27.63 24.99 -44.34
CA THR A 804 -26.81 25.49 -43.22
C THR A 804 -25.30 25.44 -43.47
N CYS A 805 -24.85 24.80 -44.55
CA CYS A 805 -23.44 24.70 -44.91
C CYS A 805 -23.22 25.35 -46.29
N GLY A 806 -22.90 26.64 -46.34
CA GLY A 806 -22.74 27.40 -47.58
C GLY A 806 -21.57 26.92 -48.46
N VAL A 807 -21.80 25.92 -49.31
CA VAL A 807 -20.86 25.43 -50.32
C VAL A 807 -21.60 25.27 -51.65
N SER A 808 -21.21 26.04 -52.68
CA SER A 808 -21.79 25.98 -54.03
C SER A 808 -21.24 24.81 -54.85
N SER A 809 -22.14 24.13 -55.56
CA SER A 809 -21.98 22.81 -56.18
C SER A 809 -21.27 22.77 -57.55
N HIS A 810 -20.16 23.48 -57.73
CA HIS A 810 -19.35 23.39 -58.96
C HIS A 810 -17.84 23.42 -58.64
N LYS A 811 -17.31 22.30 -58.14
CA LYS A 811 -15.88 21.88 -58.21
C LYS A 811 -15.68 20.58 -57.41
N LEU A 812 -16.28 19.49 -57.89
CA LEU A 812 -15.93 18.13 -57.48
C LEU A 812 -15.79 17.27 -58.75
N SER A 813 -14.69 17.49 -59.46
CA SER A 813 -14.15 16.43 -60.31
C SER A 813 -12.63 16.51 -60.27
N ARG A 814 -12.04 15.36 -59.93
CA ARG A 814 -10.62 14.97 -59.89
C ARG A 814 -9.90 15.06 -58.52
N SER A 815 -9.26 13.92 -58.24
CA SER A 815 -8.45 13.47 -57.08
C SER A 815 -9.15 13.24 -55.73
N VAL A 816 -9.80 12.08 -55.60
CA VAL A 816 -10.03 11.39 -54.31
C VAL A 816 -9.13 10.15 -54.27
N SER A 817 -8.27 10.06 -53.27
CA SER A 817 -7.67 8.80 -52.80
C SER A 817 -7.57 8.84 -51.27
N CYS A 818 -8.62 8.42 -50.57
CA CYS A 818 -8.53 7.98 -49.16
C CYS A 818 -9.78 7.15 -48.78
N PRO A 819 -9.68 5.88 -48.35
CA PRO A 819 -10.83 4.99 -48.11
C PRO A 819 -11.62 5.21 -46.80
N ASN A 820 -11.18 6.07 -45.88
CA ASN A 820 -11.69 6.06 -44.50
C ASN A 820 -12.88 6.99 -44.19
N ARG A 821 -13.77 7.26 -45.15
CA ARG A 821 -14.95 8.14 -44.91
C ARG A 821 -16.32 7.53 -45.14
N LEU A 822 -16.41 6.27 -45.55
CA LEU A 822 -17.70 5.59 -45.77
C LEU A 822 -18.16 4.70 -44.60
N ASP A 823 -17.28 4.29 -43.68
CA ASP A 823 -17.67 3.41 -42.57
C ASP A 823 -18.37 4.11 -41.39
N VAL A 824 -18.16 5.43 -41.23
CA VAL A 824 -18.74 6.18 -40.09
C VAL A 824 -20.26 6.42 -40.27
N VAL A 825 -20.77 6.36 -41.50
CA VAL A 825 -22.19 6.65 -41.78
C VAL A 825 -23.06 5.39 -41.63
N CYS A 826 -22.51 4.18 -41.82
CA CYS A 826 -23.29 2.94 -41.71
C CYS A 826 -23.44 2.42 -40.26
N GLN A 827 -22.52 2.72 -39.34
CA GLN A 827 -22.64 2.28 -37.94
C GLN A 827 -23.67 3.08 -37.10
N THR A 828 -24.13 4.22 -37.60
CA THR A 828 -25.02 5.10 -36.82
C THR A 828 -26.52 4.70 -36.92
N MET A 829 -26.88 3.78 -37.83
CA MET A 829 -28.29 3.38 -38.05
C MET A 829 -28.71 2.08 -37.36
N SER A 830 -27.79 1.34 -36.71
CA SER A 830 -28.10 0.08 -36.00
C SER A 830 -28.46 0.26 -34.52
N HIS A 831 -28.22 1.43 -33.92
CA HIS A 831 -28.44 1.66 -32.47
C HIS A 831 -29.73 2.42 -32.12
N LEU A 832 -30.65 2.64 -33.07
CA LEU A 832 -31.95 3.31 -32.82
C LEU A 832 -33.17 2.40 -33.04
N ARG A 833 -32.98 1.08 -32.94
CA ARG A 833 -34.06 0.12 -32.67
C ARG A 833 -33.64 -0.81 -31.53
N TYR A 834 -33.61 -0.29 -30.30
CA TYR A 834 -33.86 -1.03 -29.05
C TYR A 834 -34.20 -0.05 -27.94
#